data_AF-A0A6J1UF45-F1
#
_entry.id   AF-A0A6J1UF45-F1
#
_cell.length_a   1.000
_cell.length_b   1.000
_cell.length_c   1.000
_cell.angle_alpha   90.00
_cell.angle_beta   90.00
_cell.angle_gamma   90.00
#
_symmetry.space_group_name_H-M   'P 1'
#
loop_
_entity.id
_entity.type
_entity.pdbx_description
1 polymer ?
#
loop_
_entity_poly.entity_id
_entity_poly.type
_entity_poly.pdbx_seq_one_letter_code
_entity_poly.pdbx_strand_id
1 'polypeptide(L)'
;MDFKIFITKPPQDANSELSKGSEGYLIGVGRADCTGPIAEVPLMGYGKPGQNSGGILSRLYCRTFILAERQNDSNRVVHVVAEIGMMSQRIRLEVMKQLKDKYGNLYNHNNVIMTGTHTHSGAGGYFQYTLVMITSGGLIKPTLNAIVNGIVKSIDMAHQNMVQGHIFIGTGLVENSQINRSPLSYLQNPVSERRRYSSNVDKEMTLLKMVADNGQEIGMFSWFAVHPVSMNNTNLLVNSDNVGYAAYLFEQEKNEGYFPGKGPFVAAFTSSNLGDVSPNTKGPHCINTGEPCENMGNYCLIGGAKLCIATGPGTDMFQSTQIIGRHIYSKAKEIYTKASKEIDGPISSVHRWVDMSNVTVQLNSTHTVKTCKAALGYSFAAGTIDGPGMFNFTQGTTEGDPFWDSIRDTFLVRPSNESIECHKPKPILLPIGELTKPYPWQPKIVDIQMFTIGSTAFVGLPGEFTTMSGRRVREAVKKEFEIQGKAGMDIIISGLSNVYTHYVTTYEEYQIQRYEGGATIFGPHTLSAYIQLFQGLARALAMNTTQDLTNIPEPPILNITSLNFLPPIMDKKPLGQKYGDVLKDVQPTYKVGEIAEVHFVGANPRSSTEYMANFTFLTVEKHDNISKSWQVLHDDASWDTRLIWKKGTMGQSTSTIEWHIPKTSESGKYRIQYFGHNKELFSSVQAFNGSSSTFEVYN
;
A
#
# COMPACT_ATOMS: atom_id res chain seq x y z
N MET A 1 -54.91 65.58 18.76
CA MET A 1 -54.99 64.17 19.16
C MET A 1 -53.90 63.43 18.40
N ASP A 2 -52.87 63.02 19.13
CA ASP A 2 -51.66 62.40 18.63
C ASP A 2 -51.91 61.03 18.01
N PHE A 3 -51.34 60.76 16.83
CA PHE A 3 -51.00 59.40 16.42
C PHE A 3 -49.61 59.39 15.78
N LYS A 4 -48.69 58.74 16.49
CA LYS A 4 -47.29 58.50 16.13
C LYS A 4 -47.22 57.59 14.89
N ILE A 5 -46.41 57.99 13.91
CA ILE A 5 -46.05 57.19 12.75
C ILE A 5 -44.91 56.25 13.16
N PHE A 6 -45.19 54.94 13.22
CA PHE A 6 -44.16 53.90 13.28
C PHE A 6 -43.73 53.55 11.85
N ILE A 7 -42.47 53.81 11.53
CA ILE A 7 -41.84 53.36 10.29
C ILE A 7 -41.42 51.91 10.50
N THR A 8 -42.16 50.97 9.92
CA THR A 8 -41.77 49.56 9.81
C THR A 8 -40.68 49.41 8.74
N LYS A 9 -39.50 48.91 9.13
CA LYS A 9 -38.50 48.43 8.17
C LYS A 9 -39.10 47.26 7.35
N PRO A 10 -38.92 47.21 6.02
CA PRO A 10 -39.28 46.04 5.24
C PRO A 10 -38.40 44.84 5.64
N PRO A 11 -38.87 43.59 5.45
CA PRO A 11 -38.07 42.40 5.69
C PRO A 11 -36.81 42.46 4.82
N GLN A 12 -35.65 42.13 5.39
CA GLN A 12 -34.46 41.88 4.59
C GLN A 12 -34.77 40.73 3.64
N ASP A 13 -34.72 41.04 2.36
CA ASP A 13 -34.85 40.09 1.27
C ASP A 13 -33.93 38.89 1.50
N ALA A 14 -34.54 37.72 1.52
CA ALA A 14 -33.89 36.45 1.22
C ALA A 14 -33.49 36.47 -0.26
N ASN A 15 -32.47 37.27 -0.59
CA ASN A 15 -31.82 37.23 -1.89
C ASN A 15 -30.80 36.10 -1.90
N SER A 16 -31.25 34.97 -2.43
CA SER A 16 -30.49 34.15 -3.37
C SER A 16 -29.00 33.93 -3.07
N GLU A 17 -28.68 32.87 -2.35
CA GLU A 17 -27.49 32.07 -2.68
C GLU A 17 -27.75 31.31 -4.00
N LEU A 18 -27.93 32.06 -5.09
CA LEU A 18 -27.86 31.54 -6.44
C LEU A 18 -26.37 31.44 -6.78
N SER A 19 -25.84 30.21 -6.72
CA SER A 19 -24.62 29.73 -7.36
C SER A 19 -23.50 30.78 -7.52
N LYS A 20 -22.71 31.00 -6.47
CA LYS A 20 -21.29 31.27 -6.71
C LYS A 20 -20.76 30.07 -7.49
N GLY A 21 -20.22 30.28 -8.69
CA GLY A 21 -19.48 29.22 -9.38
C GLY A 21 -18.38 28.69 -8.45
N SER A 22 -18.04 27.41 -8.60
CA SER A 22 -16.99 26.75 -7.82
C SER A 22 -15.74 27.62 -7.78
N GLU A 23 -15.33 28.01 -6.56
CA GLU A 23 -14.11 28.77 -6.37
C GLU A 23 -12.87 27.87 -6.51
N GLY A 24 -13.02 26.56 -6.76
CA GLY A 24 -11.95 25.59 -6.97
C GLY A 24 -10.96 25.47 -5.81
N TYR A 25 -9.78 24.94 -6.08
CA TYR A 25 -8.72 24.71 -5.09
C TYR A 25 -7.35 25.15 -5.59
N LEU A 26 -6.39 25.22 -4.67
CA LEU A 26 -4.99 25.05 -5.01
C LEU A 26 -4.65 23.56 -4.92
N ILE A 27 -4.11 23.02 -6.01
CA ILE A 27 -3.84 21.59 -6.17
C ILE A 27 -2.36 21.39 -6.45
N GLY A 28 -1.70 20.61 -5.60
CA GLY A 28 -0.32 20.17 -5.80
C GLY A 28 -0.25 18.67 -5.98
N VAL A 29 0.56 18.19 -6.92
CA VAL A 29 0.88 16.77 -7.08
C VAL A 29 2.38 16.54 -7.09
N GLY A 30 2.82 15.41 -6.54
CA GLY A 30 4.23 15.07 -6.46
C GLY A 30 4.47 13.58 -6.45
N ARG A 31 5.58 13.15 -7.06
CA ARG A 31 6.04 11.77 -7.08
C ARG A 31 7.53 11.72 -6.77
N ALA A 32 7.92 10.84 -5.85
CA ALA A 32 9.32 10.62 -5.51
C ALA A 32 9.60 9.12 -5.31
N ASP A 33 10.82 8.69 -5.64
CA ASP A 33 11.28 7.32 -5.39
C ASP A 33 11.37 7.05 -3.88
N CYS A 34 10.89 5.89 -3.47
CA CYS A 34 10.97 5.37 -2.10
C CYS A 34 11.50 3.93 -2.05
N THR A 35 12.19 3.49 -3.10
CA THR A 35 12.75 2.14 -3.23
C THR A 35 13.85 1.91 -2.20
N GLY A 36 13.66 0.89 -1.35
CA GLY A 36 14.66 0.43 -0.40
C GLY A 36 15.77 -0.42 -1.03
N PRO A 37 16.58 -1.12 -0.21
CA PRO A 37 17.58 -2.06 -0.72
C PRO A 37 16.93 -3.24 -1.46
N ILE A 38 17.53 -3.61 -2.60
CA ILE A 38 16.98 -4.64 -3.51
C ILE A 38 17.72 -5.99 -3.41
N ALA A 39 18.56 -6.19 -2.40
CA ALA A 39 19.27 -7.44 -2.18
C ALA A 39 19.33 -7.82 -0.70
N GLU A 40 19.20 -9.12 -0.41
CA GLU A 40 19.32 -9.76 0.91
C GLU A 40 18.36 -9.26 2.01
N VAL A 41 17.41 -8.37 1.70
CA VAL A 41 16.41 -7.88 2.65
C VAL A 41 15.11 -8.67 2.47
N PRO A 42 14.51 -9.23 3.53
CA PRO A 42 13.20 -9.88 3.42
C PRO A 42 12.18 -8.97 2.74
N LEU A 43 11.43 -9.51 1.77
CA LEU A 43 10.29 -8.81 1.19
C LEU A 43 9.13 -8.80 2.20
N MET A 44 8.50 -7.64 2.35
CA MET A 44 7.42 -7.43 3.31
C MET A 44 6.07 -7.83 2.71
N GLY A 45 5.31 -8.66 3.42
CA GLY A 45 3.96 -9.08 3.04
C GLY A 45 3.70 -10.52 3.47
N TYR A 46 4.23 -11.47 2.70
CA TYR A 46 4.00 -12.90 2.89
C TYR A 46 4.58 -13.50 4.19
N GLY A 47 5.56 -12.84 4.82
CA GLY A 47 6.21 -13.36 6.03
C GLY A 47 6.93 -14.71 5.81
N LYS A 48 7.33 -15.01 4.57
CA LYS A 48 7.94 -16.28 4.17
C LYS A 48 9.45 -16.27 4.44
N PRO A 49 9.97 -17.18 5.27
CA PRO A 49 11.41 -17.34 5.42
C PRO A 49 12.10 -17.63 4.08
N GLY A 50 13.19 -16.93 3.81
CA GLY A 50 13.98 -17.09 2.58
C GLY A 50 13.49 -16.26 1.38
N GLN A 51 12.36 -15.55 1.48
CA GLN A 51 11.93 -14.60 0.45
C GLN A 51 12.68 -13.26 0.60
N ASN A 52 13.99 -13.28 0.34
CA ASN A 52 14.83 -12.10 0.39
C ASN A 52 14.94 -11.47 -0.99
N SER A 53 14.97 -10.14 -1.06
CA SER A 53 15.18 -9.43 -2.30
C SER A 53 16.48 -9.89 -2.97
N GLY A 54 16.42 -10.02 -4.29
CA GLY A 54 17.51 -10.51 -5.14
C GLY A 54 17.50 -9.81 -6.48
N GLY A 55 17.10 -8.53 -6.51
CA GLY A 55 16.92 -7.77 -7.74
C GLY A 55 15.73 -6.82 -7.72
N ILE A 56 15.47 -6.21 -8.87
CA ILE A 56 14.38 -5.26 -9.10
C ILE A 56 13.72 -5.54 -10.46
N LEU A 57 12.39 -5.45 -10.48
CA LEU A 57 11.54 -5.45 -11.68
C LEU A 57 10.97 -4.05 -11.94
N SER A 58 10.60 -3.33 -10.87
CA SER A 58 10.17 -1.93 -10.98
C SER A 58 10.52 -1.17 -9.70
N ARG A 59 10.72 0.13 -9.85
CA ARG A 59 10.82 1.07 -8.72
C ARG A 59 9.52 1.16 -7.92
N LEU A 60 9.67 1.64 -6.69
CA LEU A 60 8.59 1.96 -5.76
C LEU A 60 8.52 3.48 -5.58
N TYR A 61 7.33 4.06 -5.71
CA TYR A 61 7.13 5.50 -5.61
C TYR A 61 6.17 5.90 -4.47
N CYS A 62 6.44 7.06 -3.88
CA CYS A 62 5.48 7.82 -3.10
C CYS A 62 4.81 8.85 -4.00
N ARG A 63 3.47 8.86 -4.03
CA ARG A 63 2.66 9.81 -4.78
C ARG A 63 1.79 10.61 -3.84
N THR A 64 1.79 11.92 -3.99
CA THR A 64 1.09 12.84 -3.10
C THR A 64 0.16 13.74 -3.89
N PHE A 65 -1.04 14.00 -3.35
CA PHE A 65 -1.76 15.22 -3.65
C PHE A 65 -1.85 16.12 -2.41
N ILE A 66 -1.87 17.42 -2.66
CA ILE A 66 -2.16 18.47 -1.68
C ILE A 66 -3.31 19.29 -2.22
N LEU A 67 -4.32 19.50 -1.40
CA LEU A 67 -5.41 20.42 -1.69
C LEU A 67 -5.45 21.50 -0.62
N ALA A 68 -5.60 22.75 -1.04
CA ALA A 68 -5.83 23.87 -0.16
C ALA A 68 -6.96 24.75 -0.68
N GLU A 69 -7.65 25.43 0.23
CA GLU A 69 -8.66 26.42 -0.14
C GLU A 69 -8.01 27.58 -0.90
N ARG A 70 -8.62 28.07 -1.99
CA ARG A 70 -8.02 29.15 -2.81
C ARG A 70 -7.83 30.45 -2.01
N GLN A 71 -8.77 30.78 -1.14
CA GLN A 71 -8.74 31.99 -0.33
C GLN A 71 -7.89 31.86 0.94
N ASN A 72 -7.60 30.63 1.38
CA ASN A 72 -6.83 30.34 2.57
C ASN A 72 -5.88 29.17 2.30
N ASP A 73 -4.72 29.50 1.76
CA ASP A 73 -3.71 28.51 1.42
C ASP A 73 -3.12 27.82 2.66
N SER A 74 -3.46 28.23 3.89
CA SER A 74 -3.02 27.55 5.12
C SER A 74 -3.92 26.36 5.51
N ASN A 75 -5.17 26.32 5.05
CA ASN A 75 -6.07 25.19 5.28
C ASN A 75 -5.85 24.13 4.20
N ARG A 76 -4.94 23.19 4.48
CA ARG A 76 -4.53 22.14 3.53
C ARG A 76 -4.94 20.76 4.01
N VAL A 77 -5.13 19.84 3.07
CA VAL A 77 -5.10 18.39 3.30
C VAL A 77 -4.09 17.74 2.37
N VAL A 78 -3.47 16.65 2.85
CA VAL A 78 -2.46 15.89 2.14
C VAL A 78 -2.82 14.41 2.20
N HIS A 79 -2.80 13.76 1.05
CA HIS A 79 -2.84 12.30 0.97
C HIS A 79 -1.61 11.79 0.25
N VAL A 80 -0.92 10.85 0.89
CA VAL A 80 0.25 10.17 0.33
C VAL A 80 -0.08 8.71 0.11
N VAL A 81 0.25 8.20 -1.07
CA VAL A 81 0.17 6.77 -1.43
C VAL A 81 1.59 6.29 -1.70
N ALA A 82 2.09 5.42 -0.83
CA ALA A 82 3.42 4.81 -0.94
C ALA A 82 3.31 3.37 -1.47
N GLU A 83 4.12 3.03 -2.47
CA GLU A 83 4.26 1.68 -3.01
C GLU A 83 5.03 0.76 -2.05
N ILE A 84 4.48 0.56 -0.86
CA ILE A 84 5.00 -0.29 0.22
C ILE A 84 3.91 -1.25 0.72
N GLY A 85 4.30 -2.26 1.48
CA GLY A 85 3.36 -3.23 2.05
C GLY A 85 2.34 -2.61 3.01
N MET A 86 2.77 -1.71 3.89
CA MET A 86 1.85 -1.03 4.82
C MET A 86 2.52 0.17 5.47
N MET A 87 1.72 1.16 5.88
CA MET A 87 2.23 2.28 6.66
C MET A 87 2.52 1.85 8.10
N SER A 88 3.73 2.12 8.59
CA SER A 88 4.10 1.83 9.99
C SER A 88 3.97 3.10 10.83
N GLN A 89 3.67 2.95 12.13
CA GLN A 89 3.71 4.08 13.08
C GLN A 89 5.08 4.77 13.07
N ARG A 90 6.16 4.00 12.86
CA ARG A 90 7.53 4.53 12.80
C ARG A 90 7.71 5.50 11.63
N ILE A 91 7.27 5.10 10.42
CA ILE A 91 7.30 5.97 9.24
C ILE A 91 6.47 7.22 9.50
N ARG A 92 5.22 7.06 9.96
CA ARG A 92 4.33 8.20 10.21
C ARG A 92 4.96 9.22 11.16
N LEU A 93 5.46 8.78 12.31
CA LEU A 93 6.04 9.69 13.30
C LEU A 93 7.32 10.39 12.77
N GLU A 94 8.17 9.69 12.01
CA GLU A 94 9.36 10.32 11.41
C GLU A 94 9.02 11.33 10.32
N VAL A 95 8.08 11.00 9.43
CA VAL A 95 7.60 11.93 8.41
C VAL A 95 7.00 13.16 9.08
N MET A 96 6.11 12.99 10.06
CA MET A 96 5.48 14.12 10.74
C MET A 96 6.49 15.00 11.47
N LYS A 97 7.55 14.40 12.06
CA LYS A 97 8.67 15.16 12.63
C LYS A 97 9.38 16.00 11.56
N GLN A 98 9.77 15.41 10.43
CA GLN A 98 10.45 16.14 9.36
C GLN A 98 9.57 17.22 8.72
N LEU A 99 8.28 16.96 8.55
CA LEU A 99 7.32 17.95 8.06
C LEU A 99 7.16 19.11 9.03
N LYS A 100 7.12 18.84 10.33
CA LYS A 100 7.07 19.89 11.36
C LYS A 100 8.35 20.73 11.37
N ASP A 101 9.51 20.09 11.28
CA ASP A 101 10.81 20.77 11.24
C ASP A 101 10.92 21.67 9.99
N LYS A 102 10.33 21.27 8.86
CA LYS A 102 10.42 22.00 7.59
C LYS A 102 9.31 23.03 7.34
N TYR A 103 8.07 22.72 7.73
CA TYR A 103 6.86 23.51 7.39
C TYR A 103 6.09 24.00 8.63
N GLY A 104 6.62 23.82 9.84
CA GLY A 104 5.94 24.20 11.07
C GLY A 104 4.63 23.44 11.26
N ASN A 105 3.53 24.15 11.49
CA ASN A 105 2.22 23.54 11.74
C ASN A 105 1.37 23.32 10.47
N LEU A 106 1.88 23.69 9.29
CA LEU A 106 1.13 23.60 8.03
C LEU A 106 0.70 22.17 7.70
N TYR A 107 1.59 21.20 7.96
CA TYR A 107 1.33 19.78 7.82
C TYR A 107 1.44 19.11 9.18
N ASN A 108 0.31 18.66 9.71
CA ASN A 108 0.17 18.14 11.07
C ASN A 108 -0.67 16.85 11.07
N HIS A 109 -0.84 16.24 12.25
CA HIS A 109 -1.51 14.93 12.35
C HIS A 109 -2.97 14.95 11.87
N ASN A 110 -3.66 16.10 11.90
CA ASN A 110 -5.04 16.23 11.45
C ASN A 110 -5.15 16.11 9.93
N ASN A 111 -4.22 16.71 9.19
CA ASN A 111 -4.39 16.94 7.76
C ASN A 111 -3.49 16.12 6.84
N VAL A 112 -2.66 15.22 7.36
CA VAL A 112 -1.82 14.31 6.56
C VAL A 112 -2.24 12.86 6.75
N ILE A 113 -2.83 12.25 5.70
CA ILE A 113 -3.07 10.80 5.61
C ILE A 113 -1.95 10.16 4.79
N MET A 114 -1.36 9.08 5.29
CA MET A 114 -0.34 8.29 4.57
C MET A 114 -0.79 6.85 4.43
N THR A 115 -0.85 6.33 3.21
CA THR A 115 -1.40 5.03 2.84
C THR A 115 -0.35 4.16 2.15
N GLY A 116 -0.29 2.87 2.49
CA GLY A 116 0.42 1.87 1.69
C GLY A 116 -0.48 1.28 0.60
N THR A 117 0.06 1.08 -0.61
CA THR A 117 -0.65 0.34 -1.68
C THR A 117 -0.93 -1.11 -1.33
N HIS A 118 -0.10 -1.68 -0.45
CA HIS A 118 -0.09 -3.09 -0.07
C HIS A 118 0.62 -4.04 -1.04
N THR A 119 1.65 -3.57 -1.77
CA THR A 119 2.56 -4.49 -2.48
C THR A 119 3.28 -5.44 -1.52
N HIS A 120 3.27 -6.74 -1.83
CA HIS A 120 4.02 -7.77 -1.10
C HIS A 120 5.46 -7.97 -1.64
N SER A 121 5.92 -7.05 -2.49
CA SER A 121 7.22 -7.12 -3.15
C SER A 121 8.12 -5.91 -2.85
N GLY A 122 7.88 -5.20 -1.75
CA GLY A 122 8.77 -4.16 -1.23
C GLY A 122 9.71 -4.67 -0.14
N ALA A 123 10.88 -4.04 0.03
CA ALA A 123 11.81 -4.38 1.10
C ALA A 123 11.20 -4.10 2.50
N GLY A 124 11.34 -5.03 3.44
CA GLY A 124 10.90 -4.86 4.82
C GLY A 124 11.85 -4.02 5.68
N GLY A 125 11.55 -3.99 6.98
CA GLY A 125 12.46 -3.47 7.99
C GLY A 125 12.28 -2.00 8.34
N TYR A 126 11.04 -1.51 8.29
CA TYR A 126 10.69 -0.12 8.59
C TYR A 126 9.66 0.01 9.73
N PHE A 127 9.54 -1.03 10.57
CA PHE A 127 8.64 -1.07 11.72
C PHE A 127 9.40 -0.87 13.03
N GLN A 128 8.68 -0.46 14.08
CA GLN A 128 9.22 -0.38 15.44
C GLN A 128 8.70 -1.47 16.39
N TYR A 129 7.66 -2.20 15.99
CA TYR A 129 7.02 -3.20 16.84
C TYR A 129 7.55 -4.60 16.53
N THR A 130 7.81 -5.39 17.57
CA THR A 130 8.64 -6.61 17.51
C THR A 130 8.13 -7.64 16.52
N LEU A 131 6.81 -7.87 16.43
CA LEU A 131 6.24 -8.92 15.59
C LEU A 131 6.70 -8.80 14.13
N VAL A 132 6.56 -7.61 13.55
CA VAL A 132 6.90 -7.38 12.14
C VAL A 132 8.40 -7.18 11.93
N MET A 133 9.13 -6.71 12.97
CA MET A 133 10.60 -6.65 12.91
C MET A 133 11.22 -8.05 12.77
N ILE A 134 10.67 -9.07 13.42
CA ILE A 134 11.18 -10.46 13.33
C ILE A 134 11.15 -10.95 11.87
N THR A 135 10.01 -10.80 11.19
CA THR A 135 9.86 -11.26 9.79
C THR A 135 10.59 -10.36 8.78
N SER A 136 10.87 -9.12 9.15
CA SER A 136 11.59 -8.14 8.32
C SER A 136 13.12 -8.21 8.40
N GLY A 137 13.69 -9.07 9.26
CA GLY A 137 15.13 -9.06 9.53
C GLY A 137 15.60 -7.89 10.40
N GLY A 138 14.68 -7.24 11.15
CA GLY A 138 14.96 -6.15 12.07
C GLY A 138 14.52 -4.76 11.56
N LEU A 139 15.10 -3.71 12.13
CA LEU A 139 14.98 -2.33 11.66
C LEU A 139 16.14 -2.01 10.70
N ILE A 140 15.82 -1.89 9.41
CA ILE A 140 16.76 -1.64 8.32
C ILE A 140 16.71 -0.15 7.99
N LYS A 141 17.59 0.63 8.63
CA LYS A 141 17.63 2.10 8.46
C LYS A 141 17.66 2.57 7.00
N PRO A 142 18.41 1.94 6.07
CA PRO A 142 18.35 2.33 4.66
C PRO A 142 16.95 2.21 4.06
N THR A 143 16.18 1.17 4.38
CA THR A 143 14.79 1.03 3.95
C THR A 143 13.91 2.12 4.55
N LEU A 144 13.98 2.31 5.87
CA LEU A 144 13.20 3.33 6.58
C LEU A 144 13.47 4.72 6.01
N ASN A 145 14.74 5.09 5.84
CA ASN A 145 15.16 6.38 5.32
C ASN A 145 14.69 6.59 3.88
N ALA A 146 14.79 5.58 3.00
CA ALA A 146 14.30 5.66 1.63
C ALA A 146 12.80 5.97 1.59
N ILE A 147 12.01 5.31 2.44
CA ILE A 147 10.57 5.53 2.52
C ILE A 147 10.24 6.91 3.09
N VAL A 148 10.82 7.29 4.23
CA VAL A 148 10.55 8.59 4.87
C VAL A 148 10.97 9.74 3.97
N ASN A 149 12.16 9.67 3.36
CA ASN A 149 12.65 10.70 2.44
C ASN A 149 11.80 10.77 1.17
N GLY A 150 11.37 9.62 0.63
CA GLY A 150 10.47 9.55 -0.51
C GLY A 150 9.13 10.23 -0.23
N ILE A 151 8.51 9.95 0.92
CA ILE A 151 7.26 10.60 1.34
C ILE A 151 7.44 12.11 1.53
N VAL A 152 8.47 12.54 2.26
CA VAL A 152 8.73 13.96 2.49
C VAL A 152 9.01 14.67 1.16
N LYS A 153 9.73 14.02 0.24
CA LYS A 153 10.05 14.60 -1.07
C LYS A 153 8.84 14.68 -1.99
N SER A 154 7.94 13.68 -1.99
CA SER A 154 6.71 13.75 -2.79
C SER A 154 5.78 14.85 -2.28
N ILE A 155 5.70 15.06 -0.95
CA ILE A 155 4.99 16.20 -0.34
C ILE A 155 5.65 17.52 -0.73
N ASP A 156 6.98 17.62 -0.67
CA ASP A 156 7.72 18.82 -1.07
C ASP A 156 7.48 19.19 -2.53
N MET A 157 7.51 18.21 -3.43
CA MET A 157 7.22 18.41 -4.85
C MET A 157 5.77 18.86 -5.06
N ALA A 158 4.80 18.23 -4.38
CA ALA A 158 3.41 18.65 -4.45
C ALA A 158 3.22 20.09 -3.91
N HIS A 159 3.87 20.42 -2.79
CA HIS A 159 3.83 21.76 -2.19
C HIS A 159 4.38 22.83 -3.13
N GLN A 160 5.51 22.56 -3.79
CA GLN A 160 6.17 23.52 -4.70
C GLN A 160 5.41 23.70 -6.02
N ASN A 161 4.64 22.70 -6.43
CA ASN A 161 3.92 22.69 -7.71
C ASN A 161 2.42 22.95 -7.56
N MET A 162 1.99 23.63 -6.48
CA MET A 162 0.58 23.96 -6.30
C MET A 162 0.10 24.95 -7.37
N VAL A 163 -0.99 24.62 -8.04
CA VAL A 163 -1.63 25.43 -9.09
C VAL A 163 -3.12 25.57 -8.80
N GLN A 164 -3.75 26.65 -9.29
CA GLN A 164 -5.20 26.77 -9.22
C GLN A 164 -5.85 25.76 -10.16
N GLY A 165 -6.87 25.07 -9.66
CA GLY A 165 -7.53 24.01 -10.41
C GLY A 165 -8.84 23.54 -9.80
N HIS A 166 -9.39 22.50 -10.40
CA HIS A 166 -10.65 21.85 -10.09
C HIS A 166 -10.44 20.35 -9.90
N ILE A 167 -11.27 19.74 -9.05
CA ILE A 167 -11.25 18.30 -8.79
C ILE A 167 -12.60 17.68 -9.16
N PHE A 168 -12.54 16.50 -9.79
CA PHE A 168 -13.72 15.78 -10.26
C PHE A 168 -13.71 14.36 -9.73
N ILE A 169 -14.85 13.87 -9.29
CA ILE A 169 -15.03 12.50 -8.83
C ILE A 169 -15.78 11.67 -9.87
N GLY A 170 -15.39 10.41 -10.01
CA GLY A 170 -16.12 9.43 -10.80
C GLY A 170 -16.02 8.05 -10.18
N THR A 171 -16.98 7.18 -10.50
CA THR A 171 -16.96 5.78 -10.11
C THR A 171 -17.21 4.84 -11.29
N GLY A 172 -16.80 3.59 -11.16
CA GLY A 172 -17.06 2.56 -12.15
C GLY A 172 -16.69 1.17 -11.66
N LEU A 173 -17.32 0.14 -12.24
CA LEU A 173 -17.09 -1.25 -11.84
C LEU A 173 -15.87 -1.84 -12.55
N VAL A 174 -14.91 -2.35 -11.80
CA VAL A 174 -13.79 -3.15 -12.31
C VAL A 174 -14.18 -4.62 -12.29
N GLU A 175 -14.15 -5.24 -13.47
CA GLU A 175 -14.48 -6.66 -13.64
C GLU A 175 -13.22 -7.51 -13.81
N ASN A 176 -13.35 -8.83 -13.61
CA ASN A 176 -12.31 -9.84 -13.88
C ASN A 176 -10.95 -9.57 -13.23
N SER A 177 -10.94 -8.90 -12.08
CA SER A 177 -9.71 -8.47 -11.41
C SER A 177 -9.61 -8.92 -9.95
N GLN A 178 -10.66 -9.57 -9.43
CA GLN A 178 -10.75 -9.91 -8.02
C GLN A 178 -11.69 -11.10 -7.76
N ILE A 179 -11.37 -11.86 -6.72
CA ILE A 179 -12.24 -12.84 -6.07
C ILE A 179 -12.20 -12.62 -4.55
N ASN A 180 -13.23 -13.07 -3.84
CA ASN A 180 -13.16 -13.11 -2.37
C ASN A 180 -12.37 -14.37 -1.97
N ARG A 181 -11.32 -14.23 -1.14
CA ARG A 181 -10.48 -15.36 -0.70
C ARG A 181 -10.97 -16.06 0.58
N SER A 182 -12.00 -15.51 1.20
CA SER A 182 -12.69 -16.06 2.37
C SER A 182 -14.22 -16.01 2.19
N PRO A 183 -14.77 -16.56 1.09
CA PRO A 183 -16.17 -16.39 0.74
C PRO A 183 -17.11 -17.02 1.79
N LEU A 184 -16.69 -18.11 2.43
CA LEU A 184 -17.46 -18.77 3.49
C LEU A 184 -17.63 -17.90 4.74
N SER A 185 -16.65 -17.03 5.04
CA SER A 185 -16.77 -16.01 6.09
C SER A 185 -17.71 -14.89 5.67
N TYR A 186 -17.59 -14.39 4.43
CA TYR A 186 -18.51 -13.37 3.91
C TYR A 186 -19.98 -13.83 3.99
N LEU A 187 -20.27 -15.10 3.72
CA LEU A 187 -21.61 -15.69 3.78
C LEU A 187 -22.25 -15.65 5.18
N GLN A 188 -21.46 -15.47 6.25
CA GLN A 188 -21.99 -15.34 7.61
C GLN A 188 -22.60 -13.98 7.90
N ASN A 189 -22.25 -12.94 7.11
CA ASN A 189 -22.94 -11.66 7.23
C ASN A 189 -24.45 -11.86 6.97
N PRO A 190 -25.33 -11.09 7.65
CA PRO A 190 -26.78 -11.25 7.54
C PRO A 190 -27.27 -11.29 6.09
N VAL A 191 -28.16 -12.24 5.79
CA VAL A 191 -28.70 -12.42 4.43
C VAL A 191 -29.36 -11.13 3.91
N SER A 192 -30.07 -10.41 4.78
CA SER A 192 -30.69 -9.12 4.45
C SER A 192 -29.66 -8.07 4.03
N GLU A 193 -28.51 -8.02 4.68
CA GLU A 193 -27.41 -7.11 4.32
C GLU A 193 -26.75 -7.54 3.02
N ARG A 194 -26.42 -8.83 2.86
CA ARG A 194 -25.76 -9.35 1.65
C ARG A 194 -26.59 -9.12 0.39
N ARG A 195 -27.92 -9.23 0.47
CA ARG A 195 -28.83 -8.98 -0.67
C ARG A 195 -28.84 -7.53 -1.17
N ARG A 196 -28.25 -6.59 -0.42
CA ARG A 196 -28.07 -5.19 -0.85
C ARG A 196 -26.93 -5.00 -1.85
N TYR A 197 -26.06 -6.01 -1.99
CA TYR A 197 -24.87 -5.93 -2.82
C TYR A 197 -24.89 -7.03 -3.89
N SER A 198 -24.40 -6.71 -5.09
CA SER A 198 -24.37 -7.65 -6.22
C SER A 198 -23.21 -8.66 -6.16
N SER A 199 -22.23 -8.45 -5.27
CA SER A 199 -21.02 -9.26 -5.18
C SER A 199 -20.45 -9.33 -3.76
N ASN A 200 -19.67 -10.37 -3.48
CA ASN A 200 -18.90 -10.57 -2.25
C ASN A 200 -17.54 -9.88 -2.26
N VAL A 201 -17.24 -9.08 -3.29
CA VAL A 201 -16.11 -8.14 -3.35
C VAL A 201 -16.61 -6.76 -3.74
N ASP A 202 -15.86 -5.71 -3.39
CA ASP A 202 -16.18 -4.34 -3.80
C ASP A 202 -15.62 -4.06 -5.20
N LYS A 203 -16.51 -4.15 -6.21
CA LYS A 203 -16.19 -3.89 -7.62
C LYS A 203 -16.07 -2.42 -7.98
N GLU A 204 -16.62 -1.53 -7.19
CA GLU A 204 -16.59 -0.11 -7.46
C GLU A 204 -15.19 0.46 -7.21
N MET A 205 -14.62 1.04 -8.27
CA MET A 205 -13.47 1.94 -8.20
C MET A 205 -13.99 3.37 -8.08
N THR A 206 -13.41 4.15 -7.17
CA THR A 206 -13.60 5.60 -7.09
C THR A 206 -12.34 6.30 -7.58
N LEU A 207 -12.48 7.34 -8.39
CA LEU A 207 -11.38 8.10 -8.95
C LEU A 207 -11.60 9.59 -8.72
N LEU A 208 -10.52 10.29 -8.35
CA LEU A 208 -10.40 11.73 -8.34
C LEU A 208 -9.50 12.18 -9.48
N LYS A 209 -10.02 13.03 -10.35
CA LYS A 209 -9.31 13.71 -11.43
C LYS A 209 -8.99 15.13 -10.98
N MET A 210 -7.76 15.57 -11.22
CA MET A 210 -7.28 16.91 -10.90
C MET A 210 -6.89 17.64 -12.19
N VAL A 211 -7.44 18.84 -12.40
CA VAL A 211 -7.22 19.65 -13.61
C VAL A 211 -6.92 21.08 -13.19
N ALA A 212 -5.87 21.68 -13.73
CA ALA A 212 -5.56 23.09 -13.51
C ALA A 212 -6.50 24.01 -14.32
N ASP A 213 -6.60 25.28 -13.93
CA ASP A 213 -7.51 26.26 -14.56
C ASP A 213 -7.17 26.51 -16.04
N ASN A 214 -5.92 26.29 -16.44
CA ASN A 214 -5.50 26.36 -17.85
C ASN A 214 -5.91 25.11 -18.66
N GLY A 215 -6.67 24.19 -18.08
CA GLY A 215 -7.10 22.93 -18.69
C GLY A 215 -6.05 21.81 -18.64
N GLN A 216 -4.86 22.06 -18.08
CA GLN A 216 -3.83 21.04 -17.94
C GLN A 216 -4.27 19.97 -16.94
N GLU A 217 -4.28 18.73 -17.38
CA GLU A 217 -4.47 17.58 -16.52
C GLU A 217 -3.21 17.33 -15.68
N ILE A 218 -3.32 17.41 -14.35
CA ILE A 218 -2.15 17.36 -13.45
C ILE A 218 -2.02 16.01 -12.72
N GLY A 219 -3.11 15.31 -12.45
CA GLY A 219 -3.02 14.00 -11.83
C GLY A 219 -4.35 13.31 -11.56
N MET A 220 -4.26 12.10 -11.05
CA MET A 220 -5.41 11.34 -10.57
C MET A 220 -5.06 10.41 -9.41
N PHE A 221 -6.05 10.16 -8.54
CA PHE A 221 -5.95 9.18 -7.46
C PHE A 221 -7.16 8.25 -7.53
N SER A 222 -6.94 6.94 -7.41
CA SER A 222 -7.98 5.93 -7.56
C SER A 222 -7.98 4.91 -6.42
N TRP A 223 -9.14 4.71 -5.78
CA TRP A 223 -9.36 3.73 -4.72
C TRP A 223 -10.08 2.52 -5.28
N PHE A 224 -9.47 1.35 -5.09
CA PHE A 224 -10.04 0.07 -5.51
C PHE A 224 -9.60 -1.04 -4.54
N ALA A 225 -10.50 -1.96 -4.22
CA ALA A 225 -10.23 -3.06 -3.30
C ALA A 225 -9.66 -4.26 -4.06
N VAL A 226 -8.36 -4.50 -3.93
CA VAL A 226 -7.69 -5.73 -4.39
C VAL A 226 -6.32 -5.84 -3.72
N HIS A 227 -5.91 -7.02 -3.26
CA HIS A 227 -4.53 -7.24 -2.80
C HIS A 227 -3.53 -7.13 -3.96
N PRO A 228 -2.43 -6.37 -3.79
CA PRO A 228 -1.28 -6.43 -4.70
C PRO A 228 -0.36 -7.62 -4.38
N VAL A 229 -0.87 -8.81 -4.67
CA VAL A 229 -0.26 -10.13 -4.45
C VAL A 229 -0.28 -10.99 -5.72
N SER A 230 -0.28 -10.35 -6.89
CA SER A 230 -0.15 -11.08 -8.16
C SER A 230 1.25 -11.68 -8.29
N MET A 231 2.26 -10.97 -7.76
CA MET A 231 3.59 -11.46 -7.52
C MET A 231 3.61 -12.29 -6.22
N ASN A 232 3.43 -13.61 -6.37
CA ASN A 232 3.42 -14.57 -5.27
C ASN A 232 4.75 -14.63 -4.47
N ASN A 233 4.73 -15.42 -3.39
CA ASN A 233 5.84 -15.55 -2.43
C ASN A 233 7.11 -16.29 -2.95
N THR A 234 7.18 -16.63 -4.25
CA THR A 234 8.40 -17.12 -4.91
C THR A 234 9.19 -16.01 -5.59
N ASN A 235 8.58 -14.83 -5.76
CA ASN A 235 9.25 -13.64 -6.26
C ASN A 235 10.35 -13.16 -5.32
N LEU A 236 11.47 -12.74 -5.90
CA LEU A 236 12.59 -12.09 -5.20
C LEU A 236 12.89 -10.69 -5.75
N LEU A 237 12.17 -10.21 -6.76
CA LEU A 237 12.41 -8.90 -7.39
C LEU A 237 11.54 -7.83 -6.73
N VAL A 238 12.15 -6.71 -6.35
CA VAL A 238 11.41 -5.55 -5.86
C VAL A 238 10.49 -5.01 -6.97
N ASN A 239 9.20 -4.79 -6.63
CA ASN A 239 8.20 -4.23 -7.55
C ASN A 239 6.94 -3.73 -6.83
N SER A 240 6.12 -2.96 -7.55
CA SER A 240 4.88 -2.36 -7.05
C SER A 240 3.60 -3.14 -7.40
N ASP A 241 3.74 -4.39 -7.87
CA ASP A 241 2.66 -5.35 -8.18
C ASP A 241 1.60 -4.78 -9.15
N ASN A 242 0.36 -5.27 -9.09
CA ASN A 242 -0.70 -5.00 -10.07
C ASN A 242 -1.18 -3.54 -10.06
N VAL A 243 -1.40 -2.94 -8.88
CA VAL A 243 -1.81 -1.53 -8.74
C VAL A 243 -0.68 -0.58 -9.10
N GLY A 244 0.58 -0.97 -8.84
CA GLY A 244 1.76 -0.24 -9.29
C GLY A 244 1.93 -0.29 -10.81
N TYR A 245 1.65 -1.44 -11.43
CA TYR A 245 1.60 -1.53 -12.90
C TYR A 245 0.47 -0.68 -13.48
N ALA A 246 -0.69 -0.60 -12.83
CA ALA A 246 -1.77 0.29 -13.24
C ALA A 246 -1.33 1.77 -13.19
N ALA A 247 -0.63 2.18 -12.13
CA ALA A 247 -0.03 3.51 -11.99
C ALA A 247 0.99 3.78 -13.11
N TYR A 248 1.90 2.83 -13.35
CA TYR A 248 2.88 2.88 -14.42
C TYR A 248 2.25 3.11 -15.79
N LEU A 249 1.23 2.33 -16.17
CA LEU A 249 0.55 2.48 -17.46
C LEU A 249 -0.09 3.87 -17.62
N PHE A 250 -0.72 4.36 -16.56
CA PHE A 250 -1.40 5.65 -16.59
C PHE A 250 -0.42 6.82 -16.69
N GLU A 251 0.67 6.78 -15.91
CA GLU A 251 1.71 7.80 -15.96
C GLU A 251 2.45 7.78 -17.29
N GLN A 252 2.77 6.60 -17.84
CA GLN A 252 3.42 6.50 -19.15
C GLN A 252 2.53 7.04 -20.29
N GLU A 253 1.21 6.83 -20.23
CA GLU A 253 0.30 7.42 -21.21
C GLU A 253 0.26 8.95 -21.11
N LYS A 254 0.18 9.49 -19.88
CA LYS A 254 0.02 10.93 -19.66
C LYS A 254 1.32 11.73 -19.76
N ASN A 255 2.46 11.08 -19.49
CA ASN A 255 3.79 11.67 -19.56
C ASN A 255 4.54 11.17 -20.81
N GLU A 256 3.93 11.34 -21.98
CA GLU A 256 4.57 10.97 -23.24
C GLU A 256 5.94 11.65 -23.38
N GLY A 257 6.95 10.86 -23.77
CA GLY A 257 8.34 11.31 -23.88
C GLY A 257 9.15 11.33 -22.57
N TYR A 258 8.55 10.96 -21.43
CA TYR A 258 9.27 10.81 -20.16
C TYR A 258 9.58 9.35 -19.84
N PHE A 259 10.70 9.12 -19.14
CA PHE A 259 11.02 7.83 -18.54
C PHE A 259 10.02 7.47 -17.43
N PRO A 260 9.80 6.16 -17.17
CA PRO A 260 9.05 5.70 -16.02
C PRO A 260 9.49 6.37 -14.71
N GLY A 261 8.53 6.82 -13.91
CA GLY A 261 8.78 7.57 -12.69
C GLY A 261 9.12 9.05 -12.89
N LYS A 262 9.24 9.53 -14.13
CA LYS A 262 9.42 10.95 -14.48
C LYS A 262 8.16 11.52 -15.16
N GLY A 263 8.17 12.82 -15.42
CA GLY A 263 7.04 13.57 -15.99
C GLY A 263 6.12 14.21 -14.94
N PRO A 264 5.39 15.28 -15.34
CA PRO A 264 4.61 16.11 -14.43
C PRO A 264 3.30 15.48 -13.94
N PHE A 265 2.68 14.60 -14.73
CA PHE A 265 1.43 13.94 -14.34
C PHE A 265 1.70 12.86 -13.29
N VAL A 266 0.86 12.82 -12.25
CA VAL A 266 0.94 11.83 -11.17
C VAL A 266 -0.33 10.98 -11.13
N ALA A 267 -0.19 9.66 -11.20
CA ALA A 267 -1.31 8.72 -11.10
C ALA A 267 -1.09 7.76 -9.93
N ALA A 268 -1.97 7.79 -8.93
CA ALA A 268 -1.87 6.90 -7.77
C ALA A 268 -3.05 5.92 -7.69
N PHE A 269 -2.75 4.65 -7.44
CA PHE A 269 -3.74 3.62 -7.13
C PHE A 269 -3.58 3.23 -5.66
N THR A 270 -4.63 3.45 -4.88
CA THR A 270 -4.62 3.37 -3.43
C THR A 270 -5.47 2.22 -2.94
N SER A 271 -5.04 1.63 -1.84
CA SER A 271 -5.76 0.56 -1.16
C SER A 271 -7.09 1.08 -0.60
N SER A 272 -8.08 0.19 -0.60
CA SER A 272 -9.41 0.39 -0.03
C SER A 272 -9.65 -0.68 1.05
N ASN A 273 -10.84 -1.28 1.11
CA ASN A 273 -11.19 -2.44 1.95
C ASN A 273 -10.82 -3.77 1.27
N LEU A 274 -9.52 -4.00 1.09
CA LEU A 274 -8.99 -5.17 0.36
C LEU A 274 -8.85 -6.45 1.20
N GLY A 275 -9.21 -6.47 2.49
CA GLY A 275 -8.80 -7.50 3.44
C GLY A 275 -9.10 -8.96 3.07
N ASP A 276 -10.15 -9.22 2.31
CA ASP A 276 -10.55 -10.54 1.82
C ASP A 276 -10.57 -10.64 0.28
N VAL A 277 -9.84 -9.77 -0.42
CA VAL A 277 -9.94 -9.60 -1.88
C VAL A 277 -8.64 -9.96 -2.58
N SER A 278 -8.63 -11.08 -3.30
CA SER A 278 -7.46 -11.59 -4.02
C SER A 278 -7.48 -11.24 -5.52
N PRO A 279 -6.34 -10.92 -6.14
CA PRO A 279 -6.21 -10.75 -7.60
C PRO A 279 -6.09 -12.09 -8.35
N ASN A 280 -5.99 -13.22 -7.63
CA ASN A 280 -5.70 -14.53 -8.20
C ASN A 280 -7.00 -15.19 -8.70
N THR A 281 -7.53 -14.66 -9.81
CA THR A 281 -8.90 -14.90 -10.29
C THR A 281 -9.20 -16.32 -10.80
N LYS A 282 -8.20 -17.21 -10.94
CA LYS A 282 -8.47 -18.63 -11.26
C LYS A 282 -9.00 -19.42 -10.05
N GLY A 283 -8.97 -18.83 -8.86
CA GLY A 283 -9.45 -19.47 -7.64
C GLY A 283 -8.47 -20.51 -7.07
N PRO A 284 -8.74 -20.96 -5.83
CA PRO A 284 -7.83 -21.84 -5.12
C PRO A 284 -7.94 -23.30 -5.58
N HIS A 285 -6.80 -23.90 -5.90
CA HIS A 285 -6.67 -25.30 -6.28
C HIS A 285 -5.44 -25.94 -5.63
N CYS A 286 -5.45 -27.26 -5.56
CA CYS A 286 -4.33 -28.05 -5.09
C CYS A 286 -3.26 -28.13 -6.19
N ILE A 287 -2.09 -27.54 -5.95
CA ILE A 287 -1.04 -27.45 -6.99
C ILE A 287 -0.52 -28.81 -7.50
N ASN A 288 -0.73 -29.89 -6.73
CA ASN A 288 -0.31 -31.25 -7.07
C ASN A 288 -1.38 -32.06 -7.83
N THR A 289 -2.67 -31.78 -7.64
CA THR A 289 -3.76 -32.56 -8.24
C THR A 289 -4.62 -31.75 -9.23
N GLY A 290 -4.59 -30.42 -9.16
CA GLY A 290 -5.46 -29.53 -9.92
C GLY A 290 -6.88 -29.39 -9.36
N GLU A 291 -7.23 -30.14 -8.31
CA GLU A 291 -8.57 -30.12 -7.73
C GLU A 291 -8.86 -28.80 -6.99
N PRO A 292 -10.10 -28.27 -7.02
CA PRO A 292 -10.49 -27.11 -6.23
C PRO A 292 -10.29 -27.35 -4.73
N CYS A 293 -9.81 -26.34 -4.00
CA CYS A 293 -9.58 -26.43 -2.55
C CYS A 293 -10.27 -25.32 -1.75
N GLU A 294 -11.32 -24.70 -2.32
CA GLU A 294 -12.18 -23.75 -1.60
C GLU A 294 -13.07 -24.49 -0.59
N ASN A 295 -12.53 -24.70 0.60
CA ASN A 295 -13.23 -25.25 1.75
C ASN A 295 -12.92 -24.44 3.01
N MET A 296 -13.53 -24.79 4.15
CA MET A 296 -13.36 -24.04 5.40
C MET A 296 -11.89 -23.86 5.83
N GLY A 297 -11.06 -24.86 5.53
CA GLY A 297 -9.64 -24.85 5.88
C GLY A 297 -8.68 -24.36 4.79
N ASN A 298 -9.15 -24.13 3.54
CA ASN A 298 -8.30 -24.04 2.35
C ASN A 298 -7.29 -25.19 2.29
N TYR A 299 -7.80 -26.41 2.27
CA TYR A 299 -7.00 -27.61 2.49
C TYR A 299 -7.09 -28.59 1.32
N CYS A 300 -5.96 -29.19 0.97
CA CYS A 300 -5.85 -30.26 -0.01
C CYS A 300 -5.75 -31.62 0.67
N LEU A 301 -6.60 -32.59 0.28
CA LEU A 301 -6.59 -33.96 0.82
C LEU A 301 -5.20 -34.60 0.76
N ILE A 302 -4.48 -34.38 -0.34
CA ILE A 302 -3.10 -34.82 -0.51
C ILE A 302 -2.20 -33.59 -0.39
N GLY A 303 -1.44 -33.51 0.70
CA GLY A 303 -0.37 -32.53 0.92
C GLY A 303 -0.74 -31.29 1.74
N GLY A 304 -2.01 -31.12 2.12
CA GLY A 304 -2.46 -30.20 3.14
C GLY A 304 -2.62 -28.74 2.72
N ALA A 305 -2.71 -27.83 3.70
CA ALA A 305 -3.02 -26.42 3.48
C ALA A 305 -1.98 -25.71 2.61
N LYS A 306 -0.70 -26.10 2.73
CA LYS A 306 0.42 -25.51 1.97
C LYS A 306 0.31 -25.67 0.44
N LEU A 307 -0.52 -26.61 -0.03
CA LEU A 307 -0.69 -26.87 -1.46
C LEU A 307 -1.95 -26.22 -2.04
N CYS A 308 -2.80 -25.63 -1.20
CA CYS A 308 -3.99 -24.91 -1.65
C CYS A 308 -3.61 -23.47 -2.00
N ILE A 309 -3.46 -23.18 -3.29
CA ILE A 309 -2.99 -21.88 -3.79
C ILE A 309 -3.95 -21.38 -4.87
N ALA A 310 -4.24 -20.09 -4.87
CA ALA A 310 -4.90 -19.42 -5.97
C ALA A 310 -3.88 -18.83 -6.94
N THR A 311 -4.14 -18.93 -8.24
CA THR A 311 -3.25 -18.37 -9.26
C THR A 311 -3.94 -17.28 -10.07
N GLY A 312 -3.16 -16.33 -10.55
CA GLY A 312 -3.62 -15.27 -11.44
C GLY A 312 -4.00 -15.75 -12.85
N PRO A 313 -4.56 -14.84 -13.66
CA PRO A 313 -5.09 -15.16 -14.99
C PRO A 313 -4.00 -15.50 -16.02
N GLY A 314 -2.76 -15.05 -15.82
CA GLY A 314 -1.65 -15.24 -16.76
C GLY A 314 -1.06 -16.66 -16.75
N THR A 315 -0.07 -16.87 -17.62
CA THR A 315 0.78 -18.08 -17.69
C THR A 315 1.82 -18.11 -16.58
N ASP A 316 2.20 -16.94 -16.07
CA ASP A 316 3.08 -16.77 -14.92
C ASP A 316 2.63 -15.58 -14.05
N MET A 317 3.39 -15.30 -12.99
CA MET A 317 3.10 -14.21 -12.05
C MET A 317 3.28 -12.82 -12.66
N PHE A 318 4.25 -12.64 -13.57
CA PHE A 318 4.50 -11.35 -14.21
C PHE A 318 3.34 -11.00 -15.15
N GLN A 319 2.93 -11.94 -15.99
CA GLN A 319 1.79 -11.77 -16.88
C GLN A 319 0.49 -11.61 -16.10
N SER A 320 0.30 -12.37 -15.01
CA SER A 320 -0.85 -12.19 -14.12
C SER A 320 -0.91 -10.78 -13.55
N THR A 321 0.21 -10.27 -13.07
CA THR A 321 0.34 -8.89 -12.56
C THR A 321 0.00 -7.86 -13.63
N GLN A 322 0.51 -8.05 -14.85
CA GLN A 322 0.22 -7.15 -15.97
C GLN A 322 -1.24 -7.19 -16.41
N ILE A 323 -1.88 -8.37 -16.44
CA ILE A 323 -3.30 -8.51 -16.80
C ILE A 323 -4.18 -7.79 -15.79
N ILE A 324 -4.00 -8.08 -14.50
CA ILE A 324 -4.79 -7.46 -13.43
C ILE A 324 -4.57 -5.95 -13.40
N GLY A 325 -3.32 -5.49 -13.45
CA GLY A 325 -2.99 -4.06 -13.49
C GLY A 325 -3.59 -3.36 -14.71
N ARG A 326 -3.62 -4.01 -15.89
CA ARG A 326 -4.22 -3.45 -17.10
C ARG A 326 -5.75 -3.34 -17.00
N HIS A 327 -6.44 -4.30 -16.39
CA HIS A 327 -7.88 -4.19 -16.16
C HIS A 327 -8.21 -2.97 -15.27
N ILE A 328 -7.47 -2.82 -14.18
CA ILE A 328 -7.58 -1.70 -13.23
C ILE A 328 -7.31 -0.36 -13.95
N TYR A 329 -6.17 -0.25 -14.65
CA TYR A 329 -5.83 0.94 -15.45
C TYR A 329 -6.90 1.26 -16.49
N SER A 330 -7.41 0.27 -17.22
CA SER A 330 -8.39 0.48 -18.29
C SER A 330 -9.69 1.07 -17.75
N LYS A 331 -10.16 0.56 -16.59
CA LYS A 331 -11.35 1.11 -15.94
C LYS A 331 -11.09 2.51 -15.40
N ALA A 332 -9.92 2.75 -14.79
CA ALA A 332 -9.55 4.08 -14.31
C ALA A 332 -9.52 5.10 -15.44
N LYS A 333 -8.96 4.74 -16.60
CA LYS A 333 -8.94 5.59 -17.79
C LYS A 333 -10.34 5.95 -18.28
N GLU A 334 -11.24 4.96 -18.29
CA GLU A 334 -12.64 5.18 -18.64
C GLU A 334 -13.32 6.18 -17.69
N ILE A 335 -13.18 5.96 -16.37
CA ILE A 335 -13.74 6.86 -15.35
C ILE A 335 -13.15 8.26 -15.49
N TYR A 336 -11.83 8.35 -15.60
CA TYR A 336 -11.10 9.61 -15.75
C TYR A 336 -11.55 10.45 -16.95
N THR A 337 -11.86 9.79 -18.07
CA THR A 337 -12.34 10.45 -19.29
C THR A 337 -13.77 10.97 -19.12
N LYS A 338 -14.60 10.29 -18.31
CA LYS A 338 -16.02 10.61 -18.09
C LYS A 338 -16.30 11.48 -16.86
N ALA A 339 -15.34 11.60 -15.94
CA ALA A 339 -15.52 12.30 -14.67
C ALA A 339 -15.85 13.78 -14.90
N SER A 340 -17.08 14.16 -14.53
CA SER A 340 -17.62 15.51 -14.68
C SER A 340 -18.27 16.06 -13.40
N LYS A 341 -18.48 15.22 -12.38
CA LYS A 341 -18.99 15.65 -11.08
C LYS A 341 -17.86 16.36 -10.35
N GLU A 342 -17.90 17.68 -10.33
CA GLU A 342 -16.96 18.51 -9.59
C GLU A 342 -17.20 18.35 -8.07
N ILE A 343 -16.11 18.30 -7.30
CA ILE A 343 -16.17 18.47 -5.85
C ILE A 343 -15.85 19.93 -5.58
N ASP A 344 -16.71 20.58 -4.79
CA ASP A 344 -16.53 21.95 -4.32
C ASP A 344 -17.01 22.06 -2.86
N GLY A 345 -16.47 23.06 -2.14
CA GLY A 345 -16.76 23.33 -0.74
C GLY A 345 -15.53 23.26 0.18
N PRO A 346 -15.73 23.52 1.48
CA PRO A 346 -14.63 23.74 2.42
C PRO A 346 -13.81 22.49 2.71
N ILE A 347 -12.58 22.71 3.16
CA ILE A 347 -11.68 21.66 3.64
C ILE A 347 -11.76 21.60 5.17
N SER A 348 -11.88 20.39 5.73
CA SER A 348 -11.82 20.17 7.17
C SER A 348 -11.14 18.85 7.47
N SER A 349 -10.42 18.76 8.57
CA SER A 349 -9.68 17.55 8.91
C SER A 349 -9.65 17.30 10.41
N VAL A 350 -9.58 16.04 10.80
CA VAL A 350 -9.58 15.62 12.19
C VAL A 350 -8.79 14.34 12.36
N HIS A 351 -8.04 14.26 13.46
CA HIS A 351 -7.28 13.09 13.85
C HIS A 351 -7.40 12.83 15.35
N ARG A 352 -7.32 11.55 15.73
CA ARG A 352 -7.18 11.12 17.10
C ARG A 352 -6.24 9.92 17.21
N TRP A 353 -5.51 9.86 18.32
CA TRP A 353 -4.96 8.62 18.84
C TRP A 353 -5.97 7.95 19.77
N VAL A 354 -6.11 6.64 19.62
CA VAL A 354 -7.03 5.81 20.42
C VAL A 354 -6.28 4.60 20.94
N ASP A 355 -6.44 4.29 22.24
CA ASP A 355 -5.99 3.02 22.80
C ASP A 355 -7.00 1.93 22.43
N MET A 356 -6.75 1.25 21.31
CA MET A 356 -7.61 0.20 20.77
C MET A 356 -7.65 -1.06 21.64
N SER A 357 -6.80 -1.17 22.66
CA SER A 357 -6.85 -2.29 23.60
C SER A 357 -7.97 -2.20 24.64
N ASN A 358 -8.69 -1.07 24.68
CA ASN A 358 -9.61 -0.75 25.77
C ASN A 358 -10.79 0.16 25.37
N VAL A 359 -11.30 0.03 24.14
CA VAL A 359 -12.43 0.84 23.65
C VAL A 359 -13.74 0.21 24.08
N THR A 360 -14.56 0.96 24.81
CA THR A 360 -15.96 0.59 25.09
C THR A 360 -16.82 0.89 23.87
N VAL A 361 -17.56 -0.12 23.41
CA VAL A 361 -18.42 -0.05 22.24
C VAL A 361 -19.87 -0.22 22.66
N GLN A 362 -20.73 0.71 22.27
CA GLN A 362 -22.16 0.63 22.52
C GLN A 362 -22.85 -0.06 21.35
N LEU A 363 -23.28 -1.32 21.54
CA LEU A 363 -23.97 -2.08 20.48
C LEU A 363 -25.45 -1.68 20.38
N ASN A 364 -26.07 -1.36 21.51
CA ASN A 364 -27.42 -0.79 21.59
C ASN A 364 -27.56 0.01 22.91
N SER A 365 -28.77 0.50 23.21
CA SER A 365 -29.02 1.34 24.38
C SER A 365 -28.70 0.69 25.72
N THR A 366 -28.73 -0.64 25.83
CA THR A 366 -28.56 -1.37 27.09
C THR A 366 -27.34 -2.30 27.12
N HIS A 367 -26.72 -2.57 25.97
CA HIS A 367 -25.62 -3.53 25.85
C HIS A 367 -24.35 -2.85 25.35
N THR A 368 -23.30 -2.97 26.16
CA THR A 368 -21.96 -2.49 25.85
C THR A 368 -20.98 -3.65 25.85
N VAL A 369 -20.00 -3.56 24.96
CA VAL A 369 -18.90 -4.51 24.82
C VAL A 369 -17.59 -3.74 24.81
N LYS A 370 -16.47 -4.45 24.71
CA LYS A 370 -15.14 -3.85 24.78
C LYS A 370 -14.20 -4.51 23.77
N THR A 371 -13.26 -3.73 23.24
CA THR A 371 -12.12 -4.31 22.51
C THR A 371 -11.12 -4.97 23.46
N CYS A 372 -10.24 -5.79 22.90
CA CYS A 372 -9.30 -6.61 23.64
C CYS A 372 -7.86 -6.12 23.48
N LYS A 373 -6.97 -6.53 24.40
CA LYS A 373 -5.52 -6.53 24.13
C LYS A 373 -5.23 -7.31 22.85
N ALA A 374 -4.24 -6.87 22.09
CA ALA A 374 -3.95 -7.44 20.78
C ALA A 374 -3.63 -8.94 20.85
N ALA A 375 -4.23 -9.78 20.01
CA ALA A 375 -3.88 -11.19 19.89
C ALA A 375 -4.14 -11.75 18.48
N LEU A 376 -3.23 -12.61 18.02
CA LEU A 376 -3.36 -13.37 16.77
C LEU A 376 -3.82 -14.79 17.06
N GLY A 377 -4.76 -15.27 16.24
CA GLY A 377 -5.31 -16.61 16.34
C GLY A 377 -4.47 -17.68 15.64
N TYR A 378 -4.81 -18.94 15.81
CA TYR A 378 -4.14 -20.06 15.12
C TYR A 378 -4.16 -19.90 13.59
N SER A 379 -5.29 -19.49 13.03
CA SER A 379 -5.46 -19.28 11.60
C SER A 379 -4.56 -18.18 11.01
N PHE A 380 -3.95 -17.31 11.82
CA PHE A 380 -2.91 -16.40 11.34
C PHE A 380 -1.71 -17.17 10.76
N ALA A 381 -1.29 -18.25 11.41
CA ALA A 381 -0.17 -19.06 10.94
C ALA A 381 -0.49 -19.91 9.70
N ALA A 382 -1.77 -20.01 9.31
CA ALA A 382 -2.22 -20.73 8.12
C ALA A 382 -1.97 -19.95 6.82
N GLY A 383 -1.77 -18.63 6.89
CA GLY A 383 -1.71 -17.77 5.70
C GLY A 383 -3.00 -17.83 4.87
N THR A 384 -2.90 -17.50 3.58
CA THR A 384 -4.04 -17.47 2.65
C THR A 384 -3.79 -18.28 1.39
N ILE A 385 -4.79 -18.36 0.52
CA ILE A 385 -4.63 -18.94 -0.82
C ILE A 385 -3.64 -18.15 -1.69
N ASP A 386 -3.36 -16.89 -1.36
CA ASP A 386 -2.37 -16.04 -2.06
C ASP A 386 -0.94 -16.32 -1.58
N GLY A 387 -0.81 -16.91 -0.40
CA GLY A 387 0.46 -17.17 0.26
C GLY A 387 0.22 -18.04 1.48
N PRO A 388 0.30 -19.38 1.35
CA PRO A 388 0.03 -20.26 2.47
C PRO A 388 1.10 -20.10 3.54
N GLY A 389 0.67 -20.27 4.78
CA GLY A 389 1.53 -20.20 5.95
C GLY A 389 2.37 -21.47 6.16
N MET A 390 2.96 -21.57 7.35
CA MET A 390 3.88 -22.67 7.70
C MET A 390 3.23 -23.69 8.62
N PHE A 391 3.93 -24.80 8.87
CA PHE A 391 3.56 -25.82 9.86
C PHE A 391 2.16 -26.44 9.71
N ASN A 392 1.58 -26.34 8.51
CA ASN A 392 0.29 -26.95 8.15
C ASN A 392 -0.90 -26.50 9.03
N PHE A 393 -0.82 -25.29 9.62
CA PHE A 393 -2.00 -24.66 10.20
C PHE A 393 -3.07 -24.49 9.13
N THR A 394 -4.33 -24.68 9.53
CA THR A 394 -5.50 -24.49 8.66
C THR A 394 -6.26 -23.24 9.05
N GLN A 395 -6.90 -22.63 8.07
CA GLN A 395 -7.88 -21.58 8.35
C GLN A 395 -9.14 -22.18 9.01
N GLY A 396 -9.96 -21.34 9.62
CA GLY A 396 -11.22 -21.77 10.24
C GLY A 396 -11.05 -22.40 11.63
N THR A 397 -9.88 -22.25 12.26
CA THR A 397 -9.56 -22.89 13.54
C THR A 397 -10.17 -22.10 14.70
N THR A 398 -11.16 -22.67 15.39
CA THR A 398 -11.85 -22.08 16.57
C THR A 398 -11.45 -22.72 17.91
N GLU A 399 -10.68 -23.81 17.87
CA GLU A 399 -10.18 -24.52 19.05
C GLU A 399 -8.65 -24.60 18.99
N GLY A 400 -7.99 -24.45 20.14
CA GLY A 400 -6.54 -24.56 20.26
C GLY A 400 -6.06 -26.01 20.23
N ASP A 401 -4.76 -26.19 20.01
CA ASP A 401 -4.10 -27.49 20.08
C ASP A 401 -3.15 -27.52 21.29
N PRO A 402 -3.19 -28.56 22.16
CA PRO A 402 -2.37 -28.61 23.37
C PRO A 402 -0.85 -28.50 23.12
N PHE A 403 -0.36 -28.97 21.98
CA PHE A 403 1.06 -28.89 21.66
C PHE A 403 1.46 -27.44 21.35
N TRP A 404 0.70 -26.73 20.51
CA TRP A 404 0.97 -25.32 20.22
C TRP A 404 0.72 -24.39 21.41
N ASP A 405 -0.30 -24.68 22.22
CA ASP A 405 -0.56 -23.97 23.47
C ASP A 405 0.62 -24.12 24.45
N SER A 406 1.18 -25.33 24.58
CA SER A 406 2.36 -25.59 25.41
C SER A 406 3.59 -24.82 24.92
N ILE A 407 3.83 -24.77 23.59
CA ILE A 407 4.93 -23.99 23.01
C ILE A 407 4.77 -22.50 23.33
N ARG A 408 3.58 -21.94 23.07
CA ARG A 408 3.28 -20.52 23.37
C ARG A 408 3.51 -20.22 24.85
N ASP A 409 2.96 -21.03 25.74
CA ASP A 409 3.01 -20.80 27.19
C ASP A 409 4.43 -20.94 27.75
N THR A 410 5.23 -21.85 27.19
CA THR A 410 6.61 -22.11 27.62
C THR A 410 7.60 -21.06 27.12
N PHE A 411 7.49 -20.64 25.86
CA PHE A 411 8.51 -19.81 25.20
C PHE A 411 8.14 -18.33 25.06
N LEU A 412 6.86 -17.97 25.19
CA LEU A 412 6.39 -16.58 25.09
C LEU A 412 5.75 -16.12 26.39
N VAL A 413 4.43 -16.18 26.47
CA VAL A 413 3.64 -15.87 27.66
C VAL A 413 2.31 -16.60 27.54
N ARG A 414 1.82 -17.11 28.67
CA ARG A 414 0.48 -17.66 28.77
C ARG A 414 -0.56 -16.52 28.70
N PRO A 415 -1.49 -16.52 27.74
CA PRO A 415 -2.53 -15.51 27.64
C PRO A 415 -3.35 -15.43 28.93
N SER A 416 -3.66 -14.21 29.38
CA SER A 416 -4.53 -14.02 30.53
C SER A 416 -5.96 -14.54 30.28
N ASN A 417 -6.67 -14.96 31.34
CA ASN A 417 -8.08 -15.40 31.23
C ASN A 417 -8.98 -14.29 30.65
N GLU A 418 -8.68 -13.02 30.95
CA GLU A 418 -9.36 -11.87 30.36
C GLU A 418 -9.18 -11.84 28.83
N SER A 419 -7.95 -12.00 28.34
CA SER A 419 -7.67 -12.03 26.91
C SER A 419 -8.32 -13.24 26.24
N ILE A 420 -8.26 -14.43 26.85
CA ILE A 420 -8.90 -15.64 26.32
C ILE A 420 -10.41 -15.41 26.15
N GLU A 421 -11.08 -14.91 27.18
CA GLU A 421 -12.53 -14.66 27.12
C GLU A 421 -12.89 -13.57 26.11
N CYS A 422 -12.15 -12.46 26.12
CA CYS A 422 -12.41 -11.32 25.24
C CYS A 422 -12.25 -11.71 23.75
N HIS A 423 -11.33 -12.62 23.43
CA HIS A 423 -11.04 -13.02 22.05
C HIS A 423 -11.95 -14.12 21.51
N LYS A 424 -12.75 -14.80 22.34
CA LYS A 424 -13.61 -15.89 21.88
C LYS A 424 -14.43 -15.50 20.62
N PRO A 425 -14.56 -16.42 19.64
CA PRO A 425 -14.10 -17.81 19.63
C PRO A 425 -12.65 -18.00 19.13
N LYS A 426 -11.84 -16.95 19.01
CA LYS A 426 -10.44 -17.08 18.54
C LYS A 426 -9.59 -17.87 19.55
N PRO A 427 -8.97 -18.99 19.15
CA PRO A 427 -7.91 -19.60 19.92
C PRO A 427 -6.63 -18.78 19.74
N ILE A 428 -6.11 -18.19 20.82
CA ILE A 428 -4.95 -17.29 20.76
C ILE A 428 -3.68 -18.10 20.48
N LEU A 429 -3.02 -17.85 19.35
CA LEU A 429 -1.67 -18.38 19.08
C LEU A 429 -0.60 -17.45 19.65
N LEU A 430 -0.74 -16.14 19.43
CA LEU A 430 0.22 -15.13 19.89
C LEU A 430 -0.49 -14.00 20.66
N PRO A 431 -0.31 -13.89 21.99
CA PRO A 431 -0.88 -12.81 22.80
C PRO A 431 -0.01 -11.54 22.70
N ILE A 432 0.09 -10.97 21.49
CA ILE A 432 1.02 -9.87 21.17
C ILE A 432 0.79 -8.56 21.96
N GLY A 433 -0.39 -8.35 22.54
CA GLY A 433 -0.69 -7.24 23.43
C GLY A 433 -0.19 -7.44 24.87
N GLU A 434 0.22 -8.65 25.23
CA GLU A 434 0.82 -9.00 26.53
C GLU A 434 2.35 -9.15 26.43
N LEU A 435 2.90 -9.11 25.20
CA LEU A 435 4.34 -9.22 24.92
C LEU A 435 4.99 -7.85 24.75
N THR A 436 5.96 -7.52 25.62
CA THR A 436 6.62 -6.20 25.69
C THR A 436 8.13 -6.23 25.47
N LYS A 437 8.73 -7.41 25.28
CA LYS A 437 10.19 -7.59 25.12
C LYS A 437 10.55 -8.11 23.73
N PRO A 438 11.66 -7.65 23.11
CA PRO A 438 12.52 -6.55 23.57
C PRO A 438 11.81 -5.18 23.51
N TYR A 439 10.80 -5.06 22.67
CA TYR A 439 9.87 -3.93 22.55
C TYR A 439 8.42 -4.45 22.48
N PRO A 440 7.39 -3.60 22.65
CA PRO A 440 6.01 -3.99 22.40
C PRO A 440 5.85 -4.68 21.04
N TRP A 441 5.11 -5.78 21.00
CA TRP A 441 4.99 -6.60 19.78
C TRP A 441 4.05 -5.99 18.74
N GLN A 442 3.10 -5.15 19.17
CA GLN A 442 2.10 -4.51 18.31
C GLN A 442 1.73 -3.13 18.90
N PRO A 443 1.33 -2.13 18.07
CA PRO A 443 0.72 -0.89 18.57
C PRO A 443 -0.58 -1.18 19.33
N LYS A 444 -0.72 -0.54 20.50
CA LYS A 444 -2.03 -0.38 21.16
C LYS A 444 -2.66 0.99 20.87
N ILE A 445 -1.83 2.00 20.63
CA ILE A 445 -2.23 3.36 20.27
C ILE A 445 -2.31 3.43 18.75
N VAL A 446 -3.49 3.75 18.22
CA VAL A 446 -3.81 3.69 16.80
C VAL A 446 -4.32 5.05 16.32
N ASP A 447 -3.86 5.48 15.15
CA ASP A 447 -4.40 6.67 14.47
C ASP A 447 -5.79 6.39 13.88
N ILE A 448 -6.76 7.25 14.22
CA ILE A 448 -8.05 7.36 13.55
C ILE A 448 -8.11 8.75 12.92
N GLN A 449 -8.31 8.84 11.61
CA GLN A 449 -8.22 10.11 10.88
C GLN A 449 -9.26 10.20 9.77
N MET A 450 -9.77 11.41 9.57
CA MET A 450 -10.63 11.73 8.43
C MET A 450 -10.42 13.18 8.01
N PHE A 451 -10.55 13.44 6.71
CA PHE A 451 -10.75 14.80 6.22
C PHE A 451 -11.90 14.85 5.21
N THR A 452 -12.48 16.03 5.05
CA THR A 452 -13.51 16.34 4.06
C THR A 452 -13.01 17.40 3.11
N ILE A 453 -13.37 17.25 1.84
CA ILE A 453 -13.22 18.27 0.80
C ILE A 453 -14.61 18.43 0.21
N GLY A 454 -15.28 19.52 0.55
CA GLY A 454 -16.65 19.77 0.11
C GLY A 454 -17.59 18.61 0.45
N SER A 455 -18.15 18.00 -0.58
CA SER A 455 -19.08 16.87 -0.52
C SER A 455 -18.43 15.49 -0.42
N THR A 456 -17.11 15.39 -0.24
CA THR A 456 -16.39 14.10 -0.16
C THR A 456 -15.63 13.95 1.15
N ALA A 457 -15.71 12.79 1.79
CA ALA A 457 -14.96 12.43 2.99
C ALA A 457 -13.95 11.31 2.70
N PHE A 458 -12.76 11.42 3.30
CA PHE A 458 -11.66 10.49 3.17
C PHE A 458 -11.35 9.87 4.52
N VAL A 459 -11.57 8.57 4.65
CA VAL A 459 -11.43 7.83 5.89
C VAL A 459 -10.14 7.02 5.87
N GLY A 460 -9.17 7.38 6.71
CA GLY A 460 -7.91 6.64 6.83
C GLY A 460 -8.08 5.41 7.72
N LEU A 461 -8.12 4.21 7.13
CA LEU A 461 -8.31 2.94 7.83
C LEU A 461 -6.95 2.33 8.24
N PRO A 462 -6.67 2.11 9.53
CA PRO A 462 -5.35 1.66 10.01
C PRO A 462 -5.11 0.14 9.87
N GLY A 463 -5.56 -0.48 8.78
CA GLY A 463 -5.42 -1.92 8.58
C GLY A 463 -6.12 -2.40 7.30
N GLU A 464 -6.34 -3.71 7.25
CA GLU A 464 -6.92 -4.44 6.12
C GLU A 464 -8.39 -4.81 6.43
N PHE A 465 -9.31 -3.91 6.10
CA PHE A 465 -10.74 -4.14 6.29
C PHE A 465 -11.26 -5.09 5.22
N THR A 466 -12.04 -6.11 5.62
CA THR A 466 -12.75 -6.97 4.66
C THR A 466 -13.80 -6.19 3.86
N THR A 467 -14.31 -6.81 2.81
CA THR A 467 -15.33 -6.25 1.93
C THR A 467 -16.51 -5.71 2.74
N MET A 468 -17.14 -6.53 3.60
CA MET A 468 -18.30 -6.09 4.36
C MET A 468 -17.92 -5.10 5.49
N SER A 469 -16.74 -5.24 6.08
CA SER A 469 -16.24 -4.28 7.06
C SER A 469 -16.12 -2.87 6.47
N GLY A 470 -15.53 -2.75 5.28
CA GLY A 470 -15.44 -1.48 4.56
C GLY A 470 -16.81 -0.90 4.19
N ARG A 471 -17.74 -1.74 3.72
CA ARG A 471 -19.12 -1.34 3.42
C ARG A 471 -19.82 -0.74 4.64
N ARG A 472 -19.73 -1.41 5.80
CA ARG A 472 -20.34 -0.94 7.05
C ARG A 472 -19.75 0.37 7.54
N VAL A 473 -18.42 0.55 7.45
CA VAL A 473 -17.78 1.84 7.78
C VAL A 473 -18.27 2.95 6.84
N ARG A 474 -18.23 2.69 5.53
CA ARG A 474 -18.65 3.65 4.50
C ARG A 474 -20.09 4.13 4.72
N GLU A 475 -21.00 3.18 4.96
CA GLU A 475 -22.42 3.47 5.21
C GLU A 475 -22.63 4.20 6.55
N ALA A 476 -21.95 3.78 7.62
CA ALA A 476 -22.13 4.38 8.94
C ALA A 476 -21.62 5.84 8.98
N VAL A 477 -20.49 6.12 8.33
CA VAL A 477 -19.94 7.48 8.21
C VAL A 477 -20.88 8.34 7.34
N LYS A 478 -21.33 7.83 6.20
CA LYS A 478 -22.29 8.53 5.34
C LYS A 478 -23.57 8.90 6.09
N LYS A 479 -24.14 7.94 6.81
CA LYS A 479 -25.35 8.11 7.61
C LYS A 479 -25.16 9.13 8.73
N GLU A 480 -24.00 9.16 9.38
CA GLU A 480 -23.73 10.16 10.41
C GLU A 480 -23.70 11.57 9.82
N PHE A 481 -23.06 11.78 8.66
CA PHE A 481 -23.13 13.08 7.96
C PHE A 481 -24.58 13.46 7.60
N GLU A 482 -25.39 12.51 7.11
CA GLU A 482 -26.81 12.73 6.82
C GLU A 482 -27.60 13.18 8.07
N ILE A 483 -27.39 12.53 9.22
CA ILE A 483 -28.02 12.91 10.50
C ILE A 483 -27.65 14.34 10.91
N GLN A 484 -26.41 14.74 10.67
CA GLN A 484 -25.92 16.09 10.97
C GLN A 484 -26.23 17.13 9.88
N GLY A 485 -27.13 16.81 8.94
CA GLY A 485 -27.58 17.74 7.90
C GLY A 485 -26.65 17.89 6.69
N LYS A 486 -25.59 17.06 6.57
CA LYS A 486 -24.68 16.99 5.43
C LYS A 486 -25.01 15.78 4.55
N ALA A 487 -26.21 15.77 3.96
CA ALA A 487 -26.66 14.68 3.10
C ALA A 487 -25.87 14.63 1.78
N GLY A 488 -25.76 13.42 1.19
CA GLY A 488 -25.16 13.25 -0.14
C GLY A 488 -23.62 13.18 -0.17
N MET A 489 -22.97 13.02 0.99
CA MET A 489 -21.51 12.85 1.05
C MET A 489 -21.04 11.58 0.33
N ASP A 490 -20.00 11.72 -0.50
CA ASP A 490 -19.23 10.59 -1.04
C ASP A 490 -18.18 10.16 -0.02
N ILE A 491 -18.13 8.87 0.33
CA ILE A 491 -17.23 8.35 1.35
C ILE A 491 -16.17 7.45 0.71
N ILE A 492 -14.95 7.96 0.66
CA ILE A 492 -13.76 7.24 0.19
C ILE A 492 -13.05 6.66 1.42
N ILE A 493 -12.76 5.36 1.37
CA ILE A 493 -12.01 4.68 2.43
C ILE A 493 -10.62 4.32 1.91
N SER A 494 -9.58 4.62 2.69
CA SER A 494 -8.19 4.41 2.34
C SER A 494 -7.58 3.39 3.29
N GLY A 495 -7.37 2.16 2.83
CA GLY A 495 -6.79 1.07 3.60
C GLY A 495 -5.36 1.39 4.07
N LEU A 496 -4.83 0.60 5.01
CA LEU A 496 -3.41 0.60 5.39
C LEU A 496 -2.83 2.00 5.67
N SER A 497 -3.64 2.83 6.31
CA SER A 497 -3.34 4.23 6.55
C SER A 497 -2.72 4.45 7.93
N ASN A 498 -1.66 5.26 7.99
CA ASN A 498 -1.00 5.78 9.19
C ASN A 498 -0.26 4.77 10.07
N VAL A 499 -0.90 3.65 10.39
CA VAL A 499 -0.34 2.56 11.19
C VAL A 499 -1.01 1.26 10.77
N TYR A 500 -0.26 0.16 10.82
CA TYR A 500 -0.75 -1.17 10.49
C TYR A 500 -1.21 -1.94 11.73
N THR A 501 -2.48 -2.33 11.76
CA THR A 501 -3.08 -3.15 12.83
C THR A 501 -3.66 -4.48 12.33
N HIS A 502 -3.06 -5.06 11.27
CA HIS A 502 -3.55 -6.28 10.62
C HIS A 502 -4.96 -6.13 10.06
N TYR A 503 -5.84 -7.10 10.26
CA TYR A 503 -7.13 -7.22 9.59
C TYR A 503 -8.27 -6.68 10.45
N VAL A 504 -9.36 -6.32 9.79
CA VAL A 504 -10.63 -5.98 10.44
C VAL A 504 -11.75 -6.72 9.71
N THR A 505 -12.31 -7.71 10.38
CA THR A 505 -13.48 -8.47 9.94
C THR A 505 -14.76 -7.95 10.59
N THR A 506 -15.92 -8.29 10.02
CA THR A 506 -17.19 -8.14 10.74
C THR A 506 -17.23 -9.07 11.95
N TYR A 507 -18.17 -8.83 12.87
CA TYR A 507 -18.38 -9.73 14.01
C TYR A 507 -18.70 -11.14 13.52
N GLU A 508 -19.51 -11.25 12.46
CA GLU A 508 -19.98 -12.50 11.86
C GLU A 508 -18.84 -13.24 11.16
N GLU A 509 -18.04 -12.54 10.36
CA GLU A 509 -16.83 -13.10 9.72
C GLU A 509 -15.80 -13.56 10.76
N TYR A 510 -15.66 -12.80 11.86
CA TYR A 510 -14.76 -13.13 12.96
C TYR A 510 -15.08 -14.49 13.59
N GLN A 511 -16.37 -14.87 13.70
CA GLN A 511 -16.76 -16.13 14.34
C GLN A 511 -16.19 -17.35 13.63
N ILE A 512 -15.94 -17.25 12.32
CA ILE A 512 -15.42 -18.34 11.51
C ILE A 512 -13.92 -18.57 11.71
N GLN A 513 -13.18 -17.54 12.14
CA GLN A 513 -11.74 -17.63 12.36
C GLN A 513 -10.97 -18.17 11.15
N ARG A 514 -11.29 -17.69 9.93
CA ARG A 514 -10.35 -17.75 8.79
C ARG A 514 -9.15 -16.84 9.03
N TYR A 515 -8.22 -16.73 8.07
CA TYR A 515 -7.00 -15.95 8.26
C TYR A 515 -7.29 -14.51 8.73
N GLU A 516 -8.23 -13.82 8.07
CA GLU A 516 -8.59 -12.45 8.42
C GLU A 516 -9.18 -12.37 9.83
N GLY A 517 -10.06 -13.32 10.22
CA GLY A 517 -10.64 -13.38 11.56
C GLY A 517 -9.61 -13.69 12.66
N GLY A 518 -8.66 -14.57 12.36
CA GLY A 518 -7.51 -14.87 13.21
C GLY A 518 -6.58 -13.66 13.36
N ALA A 519 -6.52 -12.80 12.35
CA ALA A 519 -5.70 -11.59 12.32
C ALA A 519 -6.45 -10.29 12.70
N THR A 520 -7.71 -10.36 13.10
CA THR A 520 -8.44 -9.23 13.70
C THR A 520 -8.01 -9.03 15.15
N ILE A 521 -6.94 -8.26 15.37
CA ILE A 521 -6.15 -8.32 16.61
C ILE A 521 -6.84 -7.77 17.86
N PHE A 522 -7.83 -6.88 17.77
CA PHE A 522 -8.49 -6.30 18.95
C PHE A 522 -9.80 -7.01 19.34
N GLY A 523 -10.01 -8.23 18.84
CA GLY A 523 -11.14 -9.09 19.18
C GLY A 523 -12.37 -8.91 18.29
N PRO A 524 -13.50 -9.57 18.62
CA PRO A 524 -14.68 -9.64 17.76
C PRO A 524 -15.36 -8.28 17.51
N HIS A 525 -15.16 -7.31 18.40
CA HIS A 525 -15.77 -5.98 18.31
C HIS A 525 -14.86 -4.91 17.72
N THR A 526 -13.75 -5.31 17.08
CA THR A 526 -12.81 -4.38 16.43
C THR A 526 -13.52 -3.49 15.40
N LEU A 527 -14.33 -4.07 14.51
CA LEU A 527 -15.07 -3.29 13.51
C LEU A 527 -16.07 -2.32 14.15
N SER A 528 -16.85 -2.79 15.12
CA SER A 528 -17.84 -1.96 15.81
C SER A 528 -17.19 -0.77 16.52
N ALA A 529 -15.99 -0.96 17.10
CA ALA A 529 -15.19 0.12 17.66
C ALA A 529 -14.79 1.14 16.58
N TYR A 530 -14.26 0.69 15.44
CA TYR A 530 -13.90 1.60 14.34
C TYR A 530 -15.12 2.37 13.82
N ILE A 531 -16.27 1.72 13.63
CA ILE A 531 -17.51 2.39 13.20
C ILE A 531 -17.88 3.49 14.19
N GLN A 532 -17.93 3.19 15.50
CA GLN A 532 -18.24 4.18 16.54
C GLN A 532 -17.26 5.36 16.53
N LEU A 533 -15.96 5.09 16.39
CA LEU A 533 -14.91 6.11 16.37
C LEU A 533 -15.03 7.01 15.14
N PHE A 534 -15.22 6.44 13.94
CA PHE A 534 -15.36 7.22 12.71
C PHE A 534 -16.68 8.00 12.64
N GLN A 535 -17.78 7.48 13.20
CA GLN A 535 -19.00 8.27 13.38
C GLN A 535 -18.74 9.46 14.32
N GLY A 536 -17.98 9.27 15.40
CA GLY A 536 -17.56 10.37 16.27
C GLY A 536 -16.78 11.46 15.51
N LEU A 537 -15.86 11.07 14.63
CA LEU A 537 -15.13 12.01 13.77
C LEU A 537 -16.04 12.70 12.75
N ALA A 538 -16.96 11.96 12.11
CA ALA A 538 -17.92 12.50 11.14
C ALA A 538 -18.82 13.55 11.78
N ARG A 539 -19.34 13.26 12.98
CA ARG A 539 -20.12 14.21 13.76
C ARG A 539 -19.33 15.47 14.07
N ALA A 540 -18.11 15.34 14.55
CA ALA A 540 -17.28 16.48 14.90
C ALA A 540 -16.93 17.36 13.69
N LEU A 541 -16.66 16.76 12.53
CA LEU A 541 -16.46 17.49 11.26
C LEU A 541 -17.74 18.14 10.75
N ALA A 542 -18.90 17.49 10.95
CA ALA A 542 -20.17 18.06 10.54
C ALA A 542 -20.56 19.28 11.37
N MET A 543 -20.35 19.20 12.70
CA MET A 543 -20.71 20.22 13.68
C MET A 543 -19.61 21.28 13.93
N ASN A 544 -18.44 21.15 13.31
CA ASN A 544 -17.27 22.00 13.54
C ASN A 544 -16.81 22.01 15.02
N THR A 545 -16.80 20.83 15.65
CA THR A 545 -16.44 20.59 17.06
C THR A 545 -15.21 19.69 17.19
N THR A 546 -14.34 19.67 16.18
CA THR A 546 -13.15 18.81 16.14
C THR A 546 -12.18 19.04 17.30
N GLN A 547 -12.09 20.28 17.77
CA GLN A 547 -11.31 20.72 18.93
C GLN A 547 -11.80 20.14 20.27
N ASP A 548 -13.07 19.71 20.35
CA ASP A 548 -13.66 19.16 21.57
C ASP A 548 -13.33 17.67 21.75
N LEU A 549 -12.75 17.04 20.71
CA LEU A 549 -12.34 15.66 20.76
C LEU A 549 -11.09 15.49 21.62
N THR A 550 -11.20 14.67 22.67
CA THR A 550 -10.07 14.35 23.53
C THR A 550 -9.00 13.58 22.77
N ASN A 551 -7.74 13.94 22.86
CA ASN A 551 -6.66 13.13 22.28
C ASN A 551 -5.78 12.56 23.39
N ILE A 552 -5.42 11.29 23.30
CA ILE A 552 -4.41 10.72 24.20
C ILE A 552 -3.02 11.15 23.72
N PRO A 553 -1.96 11.02 24.55
CA PRO A 553 -0.63 11.41 24.13
C PRO A 553 -0.15 10.69 22.86
N GLU A 554 0.65 11.41 22.07
CA GLU A 554 1.32 10.87 20.87
C GLU A 554 2.10 9.59 21.22
N PRO A 555 1.99 8.52 20.41
CA PRO A 555 2.76 7.30 20.64
C PRO A 555 4.26 7.57 20.44
N PRO A 556 5.14 6.92 21.24
CA PRO A 556 6.56 7.19 21.15
C PRO A 556 7.19 6.59 19.88
N ILE A 557 8.23 7.26 19.40
CA ILE A 557 9.26 6.66 18.56
C ILE A 557 10.14 5.76 19.44
N LEU A 558 10.18 4.46 19.15
CA LEU A 558 10.98 3.53 19.94
C LEU A 558 12.47 3.64 19.57
N ASN A 559 13.33 3.73 20.59
CA ASN A 559 14.78 3.74 20.40
C ASN A 559 15.31 2.32 20.18
N ILE A 560 15.53 1.97 18.91
CA ILE A 560 15.98 0.64 18.46
C ILE A 560 17.43 0.73 17.99
N THR A 561 18.34 0.09 18.71
CA THR A 561 19.79 0.23 18.48
C THR A 561 20.46 -1.03 17.91
N SER A 562 19.91 -2.23 18.10
CA SER A 562 20.63 -3.50 17.87
C SER A 562 19.88 -4.58 17.09
N LEU A 563 18.64 -4.37 16.66
CA LEU A 563 17.87 -5.36 15.90
C LEU A 563 18.06 -5.17 14.39
N ASN A 564 19.22 -5.56 13.86
CA ASN A 564 19.45 -5.70 12.42
C ASN A 564 20.14 -7.04 12.18
N PHE A 565 19.44 -7.96 11.53
CA PHE A 565 19.88 -9.33 11.32
C PHE A 565 20.43 -9.59 9.91
N LEU A 566 20.63 -8.53 9.12
CA LEU A 566 21.19 -8.67 7.78
C LEU A 566 22.69 -8.98 7.82
N PRO A 567 23.19 -9.80 6.88
CA PRO A 567 24.63 -10.05 6.77
C PRO A 567 25.40 -8.77 6.45
N PRO A 568 26.68 -8.66 6.87
CA PRO A 568 27.55 -7.57 6.46
C PRO A 568 27.85 -7.67 4.96
N ILE A 569 28.02 -6.51 4.33
CA ILE A 569 28.43 -6.41 2.92
C ILE A 569 29.95 -6.52 2.85
N MET A 570 30.44 -7.50 2.10
CA MET A 570 31.85 -7.72 1.80
C MET A 570 31.94 -8.24 0.35
N ASP A 571 32.06 -7.31 -0.59
CA ASP A 571 32.14 -7.65 -2.01
C ASP A 571 33.55 -8.12 -2.38
N LYS A 572 33.62 -9.04 -3.34
CA LYS A 572 34.86 -9.50 -3.98
C LYS A 572 34.61 -9.76 -5.46
N LYS A 573 35.59 -9.45 -6.30
CA LYS A 573 35.58 -9.80 -7.73
C LYS A 573 36.46 -11.01 -8.03
N PRO A 574 36.20 -11.77 -9.10
CA PRO A 574 37.10 -12.83 -9.56
C PRO A 574 38.51 -12.31 -9.86
N LEU A 575 39.52 -13.18 -9.73
CA LEU A 575 40.92 -12.80 -9.98
C LEU A 575 41.09 -12.37 -11.44
N GLY A 576 41.69 -11.20 -11.66
CA GLY A 576 41.92 -10.64 -13.01
C GLY A 576 40.71 -9.95 -13.65
N GLN A 577 39.55 -9.92 -12.98
CA GLN A 577 38.35 -9.21 -13.45
C GLN A 577 38.09 -7.93 -12.66
N LYS A 578 37.22 -7.08 -13.18
CA LYS A 578 36.66 -5.86 -12.56
C LYS A 578 35.16 -6.02 -12.32
N TYR A 579 34.60 -5.25 -11.39
CA TYR A 579 33.15 -5.13 -11.29
C TYR A 579 32.61 -4.50 -12.58
N GLY A 580 31.51 -5.04 -13.11
CA GLY A 580 30.97 -4.63 -14.40
C GLY A 580 31.56 -5.35 -15.61
N ASP A 581 32.57 -6.23 -15.45
CA ASP A 581 33.01 -7.09 -16.55
C ASP A 581 31.90 -8.05 -16.97
N VAL A 582 31.75 -8.29 -18.28
CA VAL A 582 30.75 -9.21 -18.84
C VAL A 582 31.21 -10.66 -18.65
N LEU A 583 30.38 -11.46 -17.98
CA LEU A 583 30.56 -12.91 -17.76
C LEU A 583 29.91 -13.74 -18.86
N LYS A 584 28.73 -13.32 -19.31
CA LYS A 584 27.99 -13.89 -20.44
C LYS A 584 27.37 -12.73 -21.19
N ASP A 585 27.78 -12.56 -22.44
CA ASP A 585 27.32 -11.45 -23.27
C ASP A 585 25.97 -11.78 -23.95
N VAL A 586 25.36 -10.76 -24.52
CA VAL A 586 24.16 -10.87 -25.35
C VAL A 586 24.45 -11.64 -26.66
N GLN A 587 23.41 -12.23 -27.25
CA GLN A 587 23.48 -12.67 -28.65
C GLN A 587 23.60 -11.48 -29.61
N PRO A 588 24.22 -11.65 -30.78
CA PRO A 588 24.36 -10.57 -31.76
C PRO A 588 23.03 -10.03 -32.30
N THR A 589 21.97 -10.85 -32.31
CA THR A 589 20.68 -10.50 -32.91
C THR A 589 19.50 -11.09 -32.12
N TYR A 590 18.40 -10.36 -32.04
CA TYR A 590 17.14 -10.81 -31.43
C TYR A 590 15.91 -10.36 -32.23
N LYS A 591 14.83 -11.12 -32.12
CA LYS A 591 13.49 -10.71 -32.55
C LYS A 591 12.73 -9.99 -31.44
N VAL A 592 11.80 -9.12 -31.83
CA VAL A 592 10.81 -8.61 -30.88
C VAL A 592 10.04 -9.75 -30.21
N GLY A 593 9.81 -9.64 -28.90
CA GLY A 593 9.24 -10.69 -28.06
C GLY A 593 10.25 -11.68 -27.48
N GLU A 594 11.52 -11.65 -27.90
CA GLU A 594 12.61 -12.41 -27.25
C GLU A 594 13.18 -11.65 -26.03
N ILE A 595 14.06 -12.31 -25.28
CA ILE A 595 14.70 -11.76 -24.09
C ILE A 595 16.20 -11.59 -24.37
N ALA A 596 16.68 -10.35 -24.36
CA ALA A 596 18.11 -10.06 -24.36
C ALA A 596 18.65 -10.16 -22.93
N GLU A 597 19.60 -11.07 -22.70
CA GLU A 597 20.15 -11.37 -21.38
C GLU A 597 21.66 -11.17 -21.36
N VAL A 598 22.17 -10.46 -20.35
CA VAL A 598 23.61 -10.24 -20.11
C VAL A 598 23.94 -10.45 -18.64
N HIS A 599 25.09 -11.04 -18.36
CA HIS A 599 25.58 -11.31 -17.00
C HIS A 599 26.85 -10.54 -16.75
N PHE A 600 26.92 -9.86 -15.62
CA PHE A 600 28.08 -9.08 -15.19
C PHE A 600 28.66 -9.60 -13.88
N VAL A 601 29.95 -9.34 -13.66
CA VAL A 601 30.55 -9.36 -12.33
C VAL A 601 29.85 -8.31 -11.48
N GLY A 602 29.04 -8.77 -10.53
CA GLY A 602 28.22 -7.93 -9.68
C GLY A 602 28.89 -7.59 -8.34
N ALA A 603 28.28 -6.63 -7.66
CA ALA A 603 28.47 -6.37 -6.24
C ALA A 603 27.09 -6.31 -5.56
N ASN A 604 27.05 -6.35 -4.24
CA ASN A 604 25.79 -6.32 -3.48
C ASN A 604 25.02 -4.99 -3.70
N PRO A 605 23.81 -5.01 -4.28
CA PRO A 605 23.00 -3.82 -4.54
C PRO A 605 22.68 -2.95 -3.31
N ARG A 606 22.80 -3.48 -2.09
CA ARG A 606 22.64 -2.70 -0.86
C ARG A 606 23.67 -1.56 -0.74
N SER A 607 24.81 -1.67 -1.41
CA SER A 607 25.80 -0.59 -1.48
C SER A 607 25.30 0.64 -2.25
N SER A 608 24.29 0.49 -3.12
CA SER A 608 23.71 1.59 -3.90
C SER A 608 22.55 2.31 -3.20
N THR A 609 22.06 1.84 -2.04
CA THR A 609 20.79 2.31 -1.46
C THR A 609 20.75 3.81 -1.14
N GLU A 610 21.88 4.42 -0.75
CA GLU A 610 21.90 5.86 -0.44
C GLU A 610 21.79 6.75 -1.69
N TYR A 611 22.10 6.20 -2.88
CA TYR A 611 22.05 6.91 -4.16
C TYR A 611 20.75 6.68 -4.93
N MET A 612 19.89 5.78 -4.42
CA MET A 612 18.77 5.17 -5.13
C MET A 612 17.84 6.19 -5.81
N ALA A 613 17.58 7.35 -5.17
CA ALA A 613 16.66 8.37 -5.67
C ALA A 613 17.06 9.03 -7.01
N ASN A 614 18.36 9.02 -7.35
CA ASN A 614 18.90 9.66 -8.56
C ASN A 614 19.77 8.69 -9.40
N PHE A 615 19.57 7.39 -9.19
CA PHE A 615 20.42 6.33 -9.74
C PHE A 615 19.54 5.25 -10.36
N THR A 616 19.99 4.64 -11.46
CA THR A 616 19.43 3.40 -12.03
C THR A 616 20.51 2.32 -12.04
N PHE A 617 20.13 1.06 -11.81
CA PHE A 617 21.03 -0.08 -11.94
C PHE A 617 21.29 -0.48 -13.39
N LEU A 618 20.40 -0.12 -14.31
CA LEU A 618 20.51 -0.53 -15.71
C LEU A 618 19.97 0.53 -16.67
N THR A 619 20.48 0.51 -17.90
CA THR A 619 19.83 1.16 -19.04
C THR A 619 19.84 0.22 -20.25
N VAL A 620 18.76 0.27 -21.04
CA VAL A 620 18.74 -0.23 -22.42
C VAL A 620 18.84 0.97 -23.34
N GLU A 621 19.84 0.96 -24.21
CA GLU A 621 20.16 2.11 -25.06
C GLU A 621 20.07 1.72 -26.54
N LYS A 622 19.47 2.59 -27.35
CA LYS A 622 19.42 2.48 -28.82
C LYS A 622 20.44 3.41 -29.44
N HIS A 623 21.18 2.93 -30.42
CA HIS A 623 22.11 3.76 -31.19
C HIS A 623 21.33 4.56 -32.24
N ASP A 624 21.46 5.88 -32.19
CA ASP A 624 20.98 6.78 -33.23
C ASP A 624 22.09 7.01 -34.27
N ASN A 625 21.83 6.57 -35.50
CA ASN A 625 22.77 6.69 -36.61
C ASN A 625 22.97 8.14 -37.07
N ILE A 626 22.01 9.03 -36.81
CA ILE A 626 22.10 10.45 -37.22
C ILE A 626 23.01 11.20 -36.25
N SER A 627 22.69 11.16 -34.96
CA SER A 627 23.49 11.86 -33.93
C SER A 627 24.78 11.12 -33.54
N LYS A 628 24.96 9.87 -33.98
CA LYS A 628 26.06 8.97 -33.56
C LYS A 628 26.16 8.84 -32.05
N SER A 629 25.01 8.82 -31.37
CA SER A 629 24.90 8.78 -29.93
C SER A 629 24.00 7.63 -29.46
N TRP A 630 24.13 7.27 -28.18
CA TRP A 630 23.28 6.27 -27.55
C TRP A 630 22.16 6.97 -26.79
N GLN A 631 20.93 6.63 -27.10
CA GLN A 631 19.73 7.13 -26.44
C GLN A 631 19.19 6.07 -25.49
N VAL A 632 19.02 6.40 -24.22
CA VAL A 632 18.38 5.53 -23.23
C VAL A 632 16.90 5.40 -23.60
N LEU A 633 16.39 4.16 -23.66
CA LEU A 633 14.97 3.88 -23.88
C LEU A 633 14.31 3.27 -22.65
N HIS A 634 15.04 2.45 -21.90
CA HIS A 634 14.55 1.80 -20.70
C HIS A 634 15.57 1.89 -19.57
N ASP A 635 15.07 1.89 -18.35
CA ASP A 635 15.80 1.88 -17.08
C ASP A 635 15.20 0.83 -16.13
N ASP A 636 15.70 0.72 -14.89
CA ASP A 636 15.19 -0.25 -13.92
C ASP A 636 13.78 0.03 -13.37
N ALA A 637 13.14 1.13 -13.78
CA ALA A 637 11.74 1.41 -13.53
C ALA A 637 10.83 0.91 -14.66
N SER A 638 11.41 0.51 -15.80
CA SER A 638 10.71 -0.01 -16.97
C SER A 638 10.35 -1.48 -16.76
N TRP A 639 9.06 -1.82 -16.86
CA TRP A 639 8.54 -3.19 -16.66
C TRP A 639 9.08 -4.23 -17.64
N ASP A 640 9.64 -3.78 -18.76
CA ASP A 640 10.29 -4.62 -19.77
C ASP A 640 11.72 -5.03 -19.37
N THR A 641 12.25 -4.51 -18.26
CA THR A 641 13.60 -4.79 -17.80
C THR A 641 13.59 -5.47 -16.43
N ARG A 642 14.63 -6.25 -16.15
CA ARG A 642 14.84 -6.87 -14.84
C ARG A 642 16.32 -6.85 -14.51
N LEU A 643 16.62 -6.58 -13.25
CA LEU A 643 17.92 -6.88 -12.67
C LEU A 643 17.73 -8.04 -11.69
N ILE A 644 18.49 -9.11 -11.88
CA ILE A 644 18.54 -10.26 -10.98
C ILE A 644 19.94 -10.31 -10.39
N TRP A 645 20.05 -10.16 -9.08
CA TRP A 645 21.30 -10.27 -8.34
C TRP A 645 21.38 -11.62 -7.63
N LYS A 646 22.49 -12.33 -7.82
CA LYS A 646 22.75 -13.61 -7.20
C LYS A 646 24.08 -13.59 -6.45
N LYS A 647 24.01 -13.84 -5.14
CA LYS A 647 25.19 -14.05 -4.31
C LYS A 647 25.93 -15.32 -4.71
N GLY A 648 27.24 -15.20 -4.92
CA GLY A 648 28.17 -16.31 -5.11
C GLY A 648 28.94 -16.63 -3.82
N THR A 649 30.10 -17.27 -3.97
CA THR A 649 30.97 -17.66 -2.84
C THR A 649 31.97 -16.55 -2.49
N MET A 650 32.36 -16.46 -1.22
CA MET A 650 33.45 -15.58 -0.74
C MET A 650 33.31 -14.10 -1.16
N GLY A 651 32.09 -13.57 -1.17
CA GLY A 651 31.82 -12.16 -1.50
C GLY A 651 31.63 -11.87 -3.00
N GLN A 652 31.82 -12.86 -3.87
CA GLN A 652 31.50 -12.72 -5.30
C GLN A 652 30.00 -12.71 -5.53
N SER A 653 29.56 -12.05 -6.60
CA SER A 653 28.16 -12.06 -7.03
C SER A 653 28.04 -11.84 -8.53
N THR A 654 26.90 -12.24 -9.07
CA THR A 654 26.53 -12.04 -10.48
C THR A 654 25.30 -11.16 -10.54
N SER A 655 25.34 -10.19 -11.44
CA SER A 655 24.19 -9.36 -11.79
C SER A 655 23.77 -9.68 -13.21
N THR A 656 22.58 -10.24 -13.36
CA THR A 656 21.96 -10.55 -14.66
C THR A 656 20.95 -9.46 -14.99
N ILE A 657 21.07 -8.88 -16.19
CA ILE A 657 20.07 -7.95 -16.71
C ILE A 657 19.33 -8.61 -17.85
N GLU A 658 18.01 -8.60 -17.77
CA GLU A 658 17.11 -9.05 -18.83
C GLU A 658 16.37 -7.85 -19.41
N TRP A 659 16.32 -7.75 -20.74
CA TRP A 659 15.39 -6.91 -21.47
C TRP A 659 14.42 -7.79 -22.26
N HIS A 660 13.17 -7.81 -21.84
CA HIS A 660 12.05 -8.49 -22.48
C HIS A 660 11.57 -7.62 -23.63
N ILE A 661 12.10 -7.83 -24.84
CA ILE A 661 11.97 -6.90 -25.97
C ILE A 661 10.49 -6.74 -26.34
N PRO A 662 9.89 -5.55 -26.15
CA PRO A 662 8.51 -5.32 -26.51
C PRO A 662 8.24 -5.58 -27.99
N LYS A 663 7.03 -6.06 -28.32
CA LYS A 663 6.57 -6.19 -29.72
C LYS A 663 6.51 -4.87 -30.48
N THR A 664 6.54 -3.76 -29.76
CA THR A 664 6.52 -2.39 -30.28
C THR A 664 7.91 -1.78 -30.43
N SER A 665 8.98 -2.51 -30.07
CA SER A 665 10.35 -2.00 -30.21
C SER A 665 10.70 -1.80 -31.68
N GLU A 666 11.42 -0.72 -31.95
CA GLU A 666 11.91 -0.42 -33.28
C GLU A 666 13.10 -1.32 -33.63
N SER A 667 13.26 -1.66 -34.90
CA SER A 667 14.49 -2.33 -35.33
C SER A 667 15.69 -1.38 -35.20
N GLY A 668 16.86 -1.92 -34.85
CA GLY A 668 18.07 -1.12 -34.68
C GLY A 668 19.15 -1.78 -33.83
N LYS A 669 20.19 -0.99 -33.52
CA LYS A 669 21.31 -1.41 -32.68
C LYS A 669 21.07 -0.99 -31.23
N TYR A 670 21.29 -1.93 -30.33
CA TYR A 670 21.04 -1.80 -28.90
C TYR A 670 22.26 -2.22 -28.08
N ARG A 671 22.33 -1.72 -26.85
CA ARG A 671 23.24 -2.21 -25.81
C ARG A 671 22.58 -2.12 -24.43
N ILE A 672 23.06 -2.92 -23.50
CA ILE A 672 22.64 -2.91 -22.10
C ILE A 672 23.81 -2.39 -21.25
N GLN A 673 23.56 -1.37 -20.43
CA GLN A 673 24.50 -0.90 -19.40
C GLN A 673 24.09 -1.43 -18.03
N TYR A 674 25.09 -1.72 -17.22
CA TYR A 674 24.97 -2.05 -15.80
C TYR A 674 25.69 -0.99 -14.97
N PHE A 675 25.04 -0.51 -13.91
CA PHE A 675 25.61 0.43 -12.94
C PHE A 675 25.48 -0.16 -11.54
N GLY A 676 26.49 0.05 -10.71
CA GLY A 676 26.49 -0.47 -9.35
C GLY A 676 27.50 0.20 -8.45
N HIS A 677 27.46 -0.17 -7.18
CA HIS A 677 28.44 0.23 -6.19
C HIS A 677 28.99 -1.02 -5.49
N ASN A 678 30.30 -1.08 -5.30
CA ASN A 678 30.96 -2.16 -4.57
C ASN A 678 31.49 -1.66 -3.22
N LYS A 679 31.55 -2.58 -2.24
CA LYS A 679 32.17 -2.36 -0.93
C LYS A 679 33.07 -3.54 -0.58
N GLU A 680 34.35 -3.41 -0.92
CA GLU A 680 35.39 -4.36 -0.51
C GLU A 680 35.76 -4.17 0.97
N LEU A 681 36.37 -5.20 1.58
CA LEU A 681 36.79 -5.14 2.98
C LEU A 681 37.75 -3.95 3.21
N PHE A 682 37.51 -3.18 4.28
CA PHE A 682 38.26 -1.96 4.64
C PHE A 682 38.25 -0.82 3.59
N SER A 683 37.42 -0.92 2.55
CA SER A 683 37.31 0.09 1.49
C SER A 683 36.03 0.93 1.63
N SER A 684 36.06 2.15 1.11
CA SER A 684 34.86 2.94 0.90
C SER A 684 33.99 2.34 -0.21
N VAL A 685 32.73 2.74 -0.27
CA VAL A 685 31.85 2.41 -1.39
C VAL A 685 32.39 3.08 -2.67
N GLN A 686 32.46 2.34 -3.78
CA GLN A 686 32.94 2.83 -5.07
C GLN A 686 31.95 2.49 -6.17
N ALA A 687 31.68 3.45 -7.07
CA ALA A 687 30.82 3.24 -8.22
C ALA A 687 31.57 2.52 -9.35
N PHE A 688 30.87 1.69 -10.11
CA PHE A 688 31.37 1.04 -11.31
C PHE A 688 30.28 0.94 -12.36
N ASN A 689 30.68 0.66 -13.60
CA ASN A 689 29.76 0.36 -14.70
C ASN A 689 30.27 -0.80 -15.55
N GLY A 690 29.36 -1.37 -16.34
CA GLY A 690 29.61 -2.42 -17.31
C GLY A 690 28.73 -2.23 -18.54
N SER A 691 29.21 -2.64 -19.71
CA SER A 691 28.47 -2.56 -20.97
C SER A 691 28.48 -3.91 -21.65
N SER A 692 27.32 -4.37 -22.14
CA SER A 692 27.25 -5.47 -23.09
C SER A 692 27.92 -5.09 -24.41
N SER A 693 28.16 -6.09 -25.27
CA SER A 693 28.35 -5.84 -26.70
C SER A 693 27.09 -5.21 -27.32
N THR A 694 27.28 -4.54 -28.46
CA THR A 694 26.16 -4.07 -29.29
C THR A 694 25.48 -5.26 -29.98
N PHE A 695 24.15 -5.26 -30.01
CA PHE A 695 23.34 -6.27 -30.68
C PHE A 695 22.23 -5.62 -31.52
N GLU A 696 21.65 -6.37 -32.46
CA GLU A 696 20.57 -5.88 -33.33
C GLU A 696 19.22 -6.48 -32.94
N VAL A 697 18.18 -5.68 -32.99
CA VAL A 697 16.78 -6.12 -32.83
C VAL A 697 16.06 -5.93 -34.15
N TYR A 698 15.26 -6.92 -34.54
CA TYR A 698 14.45 -6.89 -35.76
C TYR A 698 13.02 -7.39 -35.49
N ASN A 699 12.09 -6.95 -36.35
CA ASN A 699 10.67 -7.28 -36.23
C ASN A 699 10.30 -8.64 -36.85
#